data_AF-A0A9P6DXM2-F1
#
_entry.id   AF-A0A9P6DXM2-F1
#
_cell.length_a   1.000
_cell.length_b   1.000
_cell.length_c   1.000
_cell.angle_alpha   90.00
_cell.angle_beta   90.00
_cell.angle_gamma   90.00
#
_symmetry.space_group_name_H-M   'P 1'
#
loop_
_entity.id
_entity.type
_entity.pdbx_description
1 polymer ?
#
loop_
_entity_poly.entity_id
_entity_poly.type
_entity_poly.pdbx_seq_one_letter_code
_entity_poly.pdbx_strand_id
1 'polypeptide(L)'
;MLRLPSPLFLLPLVGAAILYFRFRPIKELLASVTGDSLWSGYAIHVAALLLVACACWVEGQSYLLFIWHCFIVPLGDAADQKSRLDKFYQGQAVVYDKTRAGLLRGRTTMLSMSAEHLRVLREKDPKKRIVWVDIGGGTGWNVEAMDAHFPISSFDAVYVVDLCQPLLDLAQKRFAARGWSNVTCLCEDACTFSLPEWSDGVHPRGSVGFITLSYSLSMIPSYHTLLDRIDYLLSPEDGLLSVVDFYTAGKEPSPHLKAIGGASKTCGWFSRWFWQIWFDFDHVSLSPGRRDYLEYRFGTVKSYNGRNGFIMPLIVRIPYYIWIGCSRSRDTSRFTHAFEVDGGNMIGSFSPTSSSTIVVPNVDLLDIGEPSIAIPDNSNSKIKETIIDIAPPLSSFHYQLKHPWRLPYIESPVHLEFRTFIYSFTWEDPAKDLEHLELSKHDSILAITSAGDNVLHYAINAQPARIHSVDMNPCQGHLLELKLAAIKALDYEEFFALFGEGKLANFRRILDSKLSPYLSSPAYQFWRIHVNAFNDSFYRRGYSGWAIRIAHWLFRFAGLSDDVKRLCEAQTIEEQDQIWKKSLRNLFVQGSVVRRLVDNPVFLWNALGVPQNQKKAFTNEGSVYDFIRDTLDPIGSHALLGKGAYHYLLCLLGRYTRDSCPDYLTRRGFEALKADDGALMDSFRLHTDSVSNVLRGLPVASLTRAVIMDHLDWFAPGSADVDTEVAELYRALSRGGMVFWRSAAKHPWYNEVFERAGFKLTALGMRAGPEKAIDRVNMYASFWRAVKVG
;
A
#
# COMPACT_ATOMS: atom_id res chain seq x y z
N MET A 1 -1.85 4.91 17.55
CA MET A 1 -1.95 5.64 18.84
C MET A 1 -2.21 7.09 18.54
N LEU A 2 -3.32 7.61 19.05
CA LEU A 2 -3.57 9.04 19.16
C LEU A 2 -2.33 9.68 19.78
N ARG A 3 -1.61 10.51 19.02
CA ARG A 3 -0.79 11.54 19.67
C ARG A 3 -1.82 12.43 20.35
N LEU A 4 -1.98 12.25 21.66
CA LEU A 4 -2.43 13.33 22.54
C LEU A 4 -1.70 14.61 22.08
N PRO A 5 -2.37 15.76 22.07
CA PRO A 5 -1.71 17.02 21.73
C PRO A 5 -0.41 17.07 22.52
N SER A 6 0.67 17.42 21.82
CA SER A 6 2.03 17.49 22.33
C SER A 6 2.06 17.93 23.80
N PRO A 7 2.96 17.39 24.64
CA PRO A 7 3.06 17.73 26.05
C PRO A 7 3.29 19.23 26.31
N LEU A 8 3.49 20.04 25.27
CA LEU A 8 3.49 21.50 25.25
C LEU A 8 2.32 22.18 25.99
N PHE A 9 1.16 21.55 26.15
CA PHE A 9 0.06 22.12 26.96
C PHE A 9 0.09 21.73 28.44
N LEU A 10 0.77 20.64 28.81
CA LEU A 10 0.94 20.19 30.20
C LEU A 10 2.28 20.62 30.81
N LEU A 11 3.30 20.83 29.99
CA LEU A 11 4.63 21.32 30.35
C LEU A 11 4.62 22.69 31.06
N PRO A 12 3.74 23.67 30.72
CA PRO A 12 3.70 24.94 31.43
C PRO A 12 3.09 24.81 32.83
N LEU A 13 2.09 23.94 33.01
CA LEU A 13 1.44 23.68 34.31
C LEU A 13 2.34 22.86 35.25
N VAL A 14 2.99 21.83 34.71
CA VAL A 14 3.99 21.03 35.44
C VAL A 14 5.25 21.86 35.68
N GLY A 15 5.66 22.69 34.72
CA GLY A 15 6.77 23.64 34.84
C GLY A 15 6.51 24.70 35.91
N ALA A 16 5.30 25.29 35.95
CA ALA A 16 4.90 26.25 36.99
C ALA A 16 4.83 25.61 38.38
N ALA A 17 4.38 24.34 38.49
CA ALA A 17 4.40 23.59 39.73
C ALA A 17 5.85 23.27 40.18
N ILE A 18 6.72 22.84 39.26
CA ILE A 18 8.14 22.56 39.55
C ILE A 18 8.89 23.86 39.90
N LEU A 19 8.62 24.97 39.21
CA LEU A 19 9.14 26.31 39.52
C LEU A 19 8.71 26.76 40.92
N TYR A 20 7.44 26.57 41.28
CA TYR A 20 6.92 26.92 42.60
C TYR A 20 7.59 26.12 43.74
N PHE A 21 7.85 24.81 43.55
CA PHE A 21 8.48 23.96 44.57
C PHE A 21 10.01 24.06 44.62
N ARG A 22 10.69 24.38 43.51
CA ARG A 22 12.17 24.38 43.43
C ARG A 22 12.81 25.75 43.75
N PHE A 23 12.03 26.82 43.81
CA PHE A 23 12.50 28.19 44.11
C PHE A 23 12.24 28.65 45.56
N ARG A 24 12.25 27.73 46.53
CA ARG A 24 12.26 28.05 47.97
C ARG A 24 13.27 29.16 48.37
N PRO A 25 14.54 29.14 47.91
CA PRO A 25 15.50 30.18 48.29
C PRO A 25 15.19 31.56 47.68
N ILE A 26 14.56 31.63 46.50
CA ILE A 26 14.13 32.91 45.90
C ILE A 26 12.87 33.44 46.57
N LYS A 27 11.96 32.55 47.01
CA LYS A 27 10.80 32.94 47.82
C LYS A 27 11.22 33.51 49.17
N GLU A 28 12.24 32.95 49.81
CA GLU A 28 12.81 33.45 51.07
C GLU A 28 13.54 34.79 50.87
N LEU A 29 14.26 34.98 49.76
CA LEU A 29 14.92 36.24 49.40
C LEU A 29 13.92 37.36 49.03
N LEU A 30 12.82 37.03 48.35
CA LEU A 30 11.76 38.00 48.04
C LEU A 30 10.91 38.32 49.27
N ALA A 31 10.68 37.35 50.16
CA ALA A 31 9.99 37.58 51.42
C ALA A 31 10.78 38.51 52.36
N SER A 32 12.13 38.47 52.34
CA SER A 32 12.95 39.39 53.12
C SER A 32 12.91 40.83 52.61
N VAL A 33 12.57 41.05 51.33
CA VAL A 33 12.46 42.39 50.71
C VAL A 33 11.03 42.93 50.76
N THR A 34 10.01 42.07 50.64
CA THR A 34 8.59 42.46 50.53
C THR A 34 7.82 42.37 51.85
N GLY A 35 8.38 41.74 52.89
CA GLY A 35 7.78 41.63 54.22
C GLY A 35 6.61 40.63 54.34
N ASP A 36 6.09 40.11 53.23
CA ASP A 36 4.96 39.17 53.22
C ASP A 36 5.18 38.00 52.22
N SER A 37 5.18 36.78 52.75
CA SER A 37 5.48 35.56 51.99
C SER A 37 4.39 35.20 50.96
N LEU A 38 3.16 35.69 51.16
CA LEU A 38 2.04 35.48 50.24
C LEU A 38 2.21 36.33 48.98
N TRP A 39 2.54 37.61 49.12
CA TRP A 39 2.77 38.53 48.00
C TRP A 39 3.96 38.11 47.14
N SER A 40 5.04 37.63 47.77
CA SER A 40 6.20 37.05 47.08
C SER A 40 5.82 35.81 46.24
N GLY A 41 4.92 34.96 46.77
CA GLY A 41 4.39 33.81 46.04
C GLY A 41 3.57 34.22 44.81
N TYR A 42 2.69 35.22 44.96
CA TYR A 42 1.90 35.78 43.85
C TYR A 42 2.79 36.40 42.76
N ALA A 43 3.82 37.17 43.14
CA ALA A 43 4.73 37.80 42.19
C ALA A 43 5.50 36.77 41.33
N ILE A 44 6.00 35.71 41.95
CA ILE A 44 6.68 34.61 41.22
C ILE A 44 5.71 33.89 40.28
N HIS A 45 4.46 33.69 40.71
CA HIS A 45 3.45 33.01 39.89
C HIS A 45 3.03 33.86 38.69
N VAL A 46 2.84 35.18 38.88
CA VAL A 46 2.56 36.13 37.81
C VAL A 46 3.74 36.24 36.85
N ALA A 47 4.98 36.30 37.33
CA ALA A 47 6.16 36.31 36.47
C ALA A 47 6.31 35.03 35.65
N ALA A 48 6.04 33.86 36.23
CA ALA A 48 6.03 32.59 35.53
C ALA A 48 4.91 32.52 34.47
N LEU A 49 3.71 32.99 34.80
CA LEU A 49 2.60 33.11 33.86
C LEU A 49 2.91 34.08 32.71
N LEU A 50 3.57 35.21 32.99
CA LEU A 50 4.01 36.17 31.98
C LEU A 50 5.11 35.61 31.08
N LEU A 51 6.04 34.82 31.62
CA LEU A 51 7.07 34.13 30.83
C LEU A 51 6.46 33.06 29.93
N VAL A 52 5.52 32.27 30.46
CA VAL A 52 4.76 31.29 29.65
C VAL A 52 3.93 32.02 28.59
N ALA A 53 3.25 33.11 28.94
CA ALA A 53 2.48 33.92 28.00
C ALA A 53 3.37 34.54 26.91
N CYS A 54 4.55 35.05 27.25
CA CYS A 54 5.53 35.55 26.27
C CYS A 54 6.04 34.44 25.36
N ALA A 55 6.39 33.27 25.90
CA ALA A 55 6.82 32.12 25.10
C ALA A 55 5.71 31.65 24.15
N CYS A 56 4.47 31.55 24.65
CA CYS A 56 3.29 31.25 23.86
C CYS A 56 2.97 32.36 22.84
N TRP A 57 3.25 33.64 23.14
CA TRP A 57 3.05 34.76 22.23
C TRP A 57 4.04 34.73 21.07
N VAL A 58 5.33 34.48 21.34
CA VAL A 58 6.38 34.38 20.32
C VAL A 58 6.11 33.25 19.34
N GLU A 59 5.65 32.08 19.81
CA GLU A 59 5.25 30.99 18.90
C GLU A 59 3.86 31.19 18.29
N GLY A 60 2.92 31.77 19.05
CA GLY A 60 1.52 31.95 18.67
C GLY A 60 1.27 33.10 17.70
N GLN A 61 2.11 34.14 17.68
CA GLN A 61 1.96 35.31 16.81
C GLN A 61 1.91 34.92 15.33
N SER A 62 2.72 33.94 14.91
CA SER A 62 2.69 33.43 13.53
C SER A 62 1.34 32.79 13.18
N TYR A 63 0.76 32.01 14.10
CA TYR A 63 -0.53 31.36 13.91
C TYR A 63 -1.70 32.36 14.01
N LEU A 64 -1.62 33.35 14.90
CA LEU A 64 -2.61 34.42 15.02
C LEU A 64 -2.63 35.33 13.81
N LEU A 65 -1.46 35.66 13.25
CA LEU A 65 -1.35 36.42 12.00
C LEU A 65 -1.92 35.62 10.82
N PHE A 66 -1.63 34.32 10.75
CA PHE A 66 -2.25 33.41 9.79
C PHE A 66 -3.77 33.35 9.96
N ILE A 67 -4.27 33.21 11.19
CA ILE A 67 -5.70 33.19 11.50
C ILE A 67 -6.36 34.52 11.12
N TRP A 68 -5.74 35.64 11.46
CA TRP A 68 -6.23 36.97 11.16
C TRP A 68 -6.40 37.17 9.65
N HIS A 69 -5.38 36.85 8.86
CA HIS A 69 -5.45 37.06 7.43
C HIS A 69 -6.23 35.97 6.66
N CYS A 70 -6.31 34.73 7.17
CA CYS A 70 -7.11 33.67 6.53
C CYS A 70 -8.57 33.65 6.98
N PHE A 71 -8.90 34.11 8.19
CA PHE A 71 -10.25 33.94 8.77
C PHE A 71 -10.94 35.24 9.17
N ILE A 72 -10.23 36.38 9.26
CA ILE A 72 -10.82 37.65 9.73
C ILE A 72 -10.77 38.75 8.66
N VAL A 73 -9.71 38.79 7.84
CA VAL A 73 -9.61 39.71 6.70
C VAL A 73 -10.14 39.02 5.44
N PRO A 74 -11.31 39.42 4.89
CA PRO A 74 -11.78 38.86 3.63
C PRO A 74 -10.81 39.18 2.49
N LEU A 75 -10.63 38.25 1.54
CA LEU A 75 -10.06 38.54 0.24
C LEU A 75 -10.98 39.57 -0.44
N GLY A 76 -10.64 40.85 -0.36
CA GLY A 76 -11.54 41.93 -0.78
C GLY A 76 -11.99 41.84 -2.25
N ASP A 77 -13.03 42.62 -2.59
CA ASP A 77 -13.67 42.76 -3.92
C ASP A 77 -12.76 43.42 -4.99
N ALA A 78 -11.53 42.95 -5.18
CA ALA A 78 -10.71 43.36 -6.31
C ALA A 78 -11.11 42.56 -7.57
N ALA A 79 -11.31 43.27 -8.69
CA ALA A 79 -11.81 42.71 -9.95
C ALA A 79 -10.86 41.70 -10.63
N ASP A 80 -9.58 41.66 -10.25
CA ASP A 80 -8.54 40.85 -10.88
C ASP A 80 -7.88 39.86 -9.88
N GLN A 81 -7.65 38.62 -10.32
CA GLN A 81 -7.12 37.52 -9.49
C GLN A 81 -5.69 37.82 -9.00
N LYS A 82 -4.84 38.39 -9.86
CA LYS A 82 -3.45 38.72 -9.52
C LYS A 82 -3.38 39.75 -8.39
N SER A 83 -4.14 40.84 -8.54
CA SER A 83 -4.22 41.92 -7.54
C SER A 83 -4.73 41.45 -6.18
N ARG A 84 -5.62 40.44 -6.14
CA ARG A 84 -6.09 39.81 -4.89
C ARG A 84 -5.00 38.98 -4.22
N LEU A 85 -4.30 38.15 -4.98
CA LEU A 85 -3.21 37.29 -4.47
C LEU A 85 -2.04 38.14 -3.94
N ASP A 86 -1.64 39.17 -4.67
CA ASP A 86 -0.56 40.07 -4.25
C ASP A 86 -0.86 40.74 -2.90
N LYS A 87 -2.07 41.29 -2.73
CA LYS A 87 -2.50 41.90 -1.45
C LYS A 87 -2.57 40.89 -0.30
N PHE A 88 -3.05 39.68 -0.58
CA PHE A 88 -3.18 38.63 0.44
C PHE A 88 -1.80 38.13 0.94
N TYR A 89 -0.83 38.00 0.04
CA TYR A 89 0.49 37.45 0.35
C TYR A 89 1.52 38.49 0.80
N GLN A 90 1.38 39.77 0.45
CA GLN A 90 2.32 40.82 0.84
C GLN A 90 2.53 40.93 2.36
N GLY A 91 1.49 40.68 3.17
CA GLY A 91 1.57 40.71 4.64
C GLY A 91 2.03 39.40 5.29
N GLN A 92 2.08 38.29 4.55
CA GLN A 92 2.31 36.94 5.08
C GLN A 92 3.54 36.24 4.50
N ALA A 93 4.16 36.75 3.44
CA ALA A 93 5.22 36.07 2.69
C ALA A 93 6.39 35.56 3.56
N VAL A 94 6.76 36.29 4.62
CA VAL A 94 7.87 35.93 5.54
C VAL A 94 7.50 34.77 6.48
N VAL A 95 6.22 34.65 6.86
CA VAL A 95 5.73 33.64 7.82
C VAL A 95 5.05 32.45 7.10
N TYR A 96 4.80 32.60 5.81
CA TYR A 96 4.03 31.72 4.93
C TYR A 96 4.42 30.24 5.04
N ASP A 97 5.72 29.93 4.97
CA ASP A 97 6.20 28.55 4.98
C ASP A 97 6.02 27.87 6.35
N LYS A 98 6.26 28.62 7.43
CA LYS A 98 6.24 28.10 8.81
C LYS A 98 4.83 27.73 9.26
N THR A 99 3.82 28.51 8.85
CA THR A 99 2.41 28.29 9.21
C THR A 99 1.74 27.26 8.30
N ARG A 100 2.11 27.19 7.01
CA ARG A 100 1.49 26.26 6.04
C ARG A 100 2.05 24.83 6.08
N ALA A 101 3.23 24.58 6.64
CA ALA A 101 3.78 23.22 6.77
C ALA A 101 2.82 22.23 7.49
N GLY A 102 2.03 22.72 8.45
CA GLY A 102 1.01 21.91 9.13
C GLY A 102 -0.24 21.62 8.29
N LEU A 103 -0.60 22.53 7.38
CA LEU A 103 -1.76 22.46 6.50
C LEU A 103 -1.47 21.62 5.24
N LEU A 104 -0.26 21.74 4.67
CA LEU A 104 0.11 21.21 3.35
C LEU A 104 0.91 19.91 3.43
N ARG A 105 0.36 18.93 4.15
CA ARG A 105 1.06 17.68 4.51
C ARG A 105 1.48 16.80 3.35
N GLY A 106 0.87 16.95 2.17
CA GLY A 106 1.11 16.07 1.04
C GLY A 106 2.33 16.45 0.19
N ARG A 107 2.84 17.69 0.28
CA ARG A 107 3.90 18.21 -0.63
C ARG A 107 5.18 17.37 -0.58
N THR A 108 5.75 17.19 0.62
CA THR A 108 6.99 16.41 0.80
C THR A 108 6.84 14.97 0.34
N THR A 109 5.69 14.35 0.63
CA THR A 109 5.42 12.98 0.17
C THR A 109 5.34 12.92 -1.36
N MET A 110 4.62 13.85 -2.00
CA MET A 110 4.53 13.91 -3.46
C MET A 110 5.92 14.05 -4.09
N LEU A 111 6.75 14.97 -3.59
CA LEU A 111 8.11 15.18 -4.09
C LEU A 111 8.97 13.93 -3.89
N SER A 112 8.94 13.30 -2.71
CA SER A 112 9.68 12.06 -2.45
C SER A 112 9.25 10.93 -3.38
N MET A 113 7.96 10.77 -3.66
CA MET A 113 7.47 9.73 -4.57
C MET A 113 7.89 10.04 -6.01
N SER A 114 7.75 11.31 -6.43
CA SER A 114 8.10 11.76 -7.79
C SER A 114 9.58 11.58 -8.06
N ALA A 115 10.44 11.95 -7.10
CA ALA A 115 11.89 11.77 -7.18
C ALA A 115 12.29 10.32 -7.48
N GLU A 116 11.62 9.35 -6.86
CA GLU A 116 11.92 7.94 -7.11
C GLU A 116 11.38 7.46 -8.45
N HIS A 117 10.18 7.90 -8.87
CA HIS A 117 9.67 7.59 -10.21
C HIS A 117 10.58 8.17 -11.31
N LEU A 118 11.10 9.39 -11.12
CA LEU A 118 12.05 10.01 -12.03
C LEU A 118 13.36 9.22 -12.14
N ARG A 119 13.88 8.66 -11.03
CA ARG A 119 15.06 7.78 -11.08
C ARG A 119 14.81 6.55 -11.93
N VAL A 120 13.70 5.85 -11.70
CA VAL A 120 13.34 4.63 -12.44
C VAL A 120 13.16 4.94 -13.93
N LEU A 121 12.57 6.08 -14.28
CA LEU A 121 12.44 6.51 -15.68
C LEU A 121 13.80 6.82 -16.32
N ARG A 122 14.73 7.43 -15.57
CA ARG A 122 16.10 7.72 -16.03
C ARG A 122 16.98 6.49 -16.22
N GLU A 123 16.70 5.37 -15.56
CA GLU A 123 17.47 4.13 -15.79
C GLU A 123 17.45 3.72 -17.27
N LYS A 124 16.34 4.00 -17.97
CA LYS A 124 16.18 3.68 -19.40
C LYS A 124 17.02 4.59 -20.29
N ASP A 125 17.07 5.88 -19.98
CA ASP A 125 17.87 6.88 -20.70
C ASP A 125 18.50 7.90 -19.73
N PRO A 126 19.73 7.63 -19.24
CA PRO A 126 20.38 8.49 -18.25
C PRO A 126 20.74 9.89 -18.76
N LYS A 127 20.90 10.03 -20.09
CA LYS A 127 21.34 11.26 -20.77
C LYS A 127 20.16 12.12 -21.23
N LYS A 128 18.93 11.62 -21.10
CA LYS A 128 17.76 12.37 -21.52
C LYS A 128 17.60 13.64 -20.70
N ARG A 129 17.33 14.73 -21.42
CA ARG A 129 17.09 16.05 -20.85
C ARG A 129 15.81 16.06 -20.03
N ILE A 130 15.85 16.64 -18.82
CA ILE A 130 14.70 16.77 -17.93
C ILE A 130 14.52 18.24 -17.56
N VAL A 131 13.43 18.81 -18.09
CA VAL A 131 12.92 20.13 -17.69
C VAL A 131 11.81 19.93 -16.67
N TRP A 132 11.91 20.62 -15.53
CA TRP A 132 10.89 20.66 -14.49
C TRP A 132 10.15 22.00 -14.49
N VAL A 133 8.81 21.97 -14.54
CA VAL A 133 7.96 23.15 -14.34
C VAL A 133 7.10 22.98 -13.07
N ASP A 134 7.29 23.86 -12.07
CA ASP A 134 6.48 23.93 -10.85
C ASP A 134 5.43 25.03 -10.99
N ILE A 135 4.16 24.64 -11.16
CA ILE A 135 3.04 25.55 -11.42
C ILE A 135 2.36 25.93 -10.09
N GLY A 136 2.32 27.24 -9.82
CA GLY A 136 1.93 27.78 -8.52
C GLY A 136 2.99 27.52 -7.45
N GLY A 137 4.28 27.64 -7.82
CA GLY A 137 5.40 27.28 -6.95
C GLY A 137 5.67 28.28 -5.81
N GLY A 138 5.04 29.45 -5.83
CA GLY A 138 5.09 30.44 -4.76
C GLY A 138 6.51 30.81 -4.33
N THR A 139 6.83 30.56 -3.06
CA THR A 139 8.12 30.92 -2.43
C THR A 139 9.31 30.05 -2.89
N GLY A 140 9.11 29.14 -3.85
CA GLY A 140 10.14 28.21 -4.33
C GLY A 140 10.43 27.06 -3.37
N TRP A 141 9.57 26.84 -2.36
CA TRP A 141 9.79 25.82 -1.32
C TRP A 141 9.86 24.39 -1.89
N ASN A 142 9.06 24.06 -2.91
CA ASN A 142 9.08 22.72 -3.51
C ASN A 142 10.44 22.42 -4.15
N VAL A 143 11.04 23.39 -4.84
CA VAL A 143 12.38 23.28 -5.43
C VAL A 143 13.41 23.01 -4.35
N GLU A 144 13.34 23.75 -3.23
CA GLU A 144 14.22 23.48 -2.10
C GLU A 144 14.04 22.09 -1.50
N ALA A 145 12.79 21.68 -1.28
CA ALA A 145 12.49 20.38 -0.71
C ALA A 145 12.86 19.22 -1.65
N MET A 146 12.78 19.45 -2.97
CA MET A 146 13.13 18.46 -3.97
C MET A 146 14.62 18.15 -3.94
N ASP A 147 15.52 19.12 -3.68
CA ASP A 147 16.97 18.89 -3.65
C ASP A 147 17.39 17.78 -2.68
N ALA A 148 16.68 17.63 -1.55
CA ALA A 148 16.91 16.56 -0.57
C ALA A 148 16.52 15.17 -1.09
N HIS A 149 15.65 15.11 -2.11
CA HIS A 149 15.13 13.87 -2.69
C HIS A 149 15.71 13.59 -4.08
N PHE A 150 15.96 14.60 -4.89
CA PHE A 150 16.49 14.52 -6.24
C PHE A 150 17.27 15.82 -6.50
N PRO A 151 18.61 15.77 -6.57
CA PRO A 151 19.43 16.98 -6.61
C PRO A 151 19.01 17.92 -7.74
N ILE A 152 18.94 19.22 -7.48
CA ILE A 152 18.52 20.20 -8.50
C ILE A 152 19.47 20.23 -9.69
N SER A 153 20.74 19.91 -9.49
CA SER A 153 21.73 19.73 -10.56
C SER A 153 21.43 18.58 -11.53
N SER A 154 20.51 17.67 -11.17
CA SER A 154 20.06 16.58 -12.05
C SER A 154 19.00 17.01 -13.06
N PHE A 155 18.46 18.22 -12.94
CA PHE A 155 17.57 18.82 -13.93
C PHE A 155 18.35 19.78 -14.82
N ASP A 156 18.09 19.73 -16.13
CA ASP A 156 18.70 20.64 -17.09
C ASP A 156 18.15 22.06 -16.93
N ALA A 157 16.87 22.18 -16.57
CA ALA A 157 16.24 23.45 -16.23
C ALA A 157 15.06 23.23 -15.27
N VAL A 158 14.88 24.17 -14.34
CA VAL A 158 13.74 24.23 -13.43
C VAL A 158 13.06 25.59 -13.57
N TYR A 159 11.75 25.58 -13.85
CA TYR A 159 10.94 26.79 -14.00
C TYR A 159 9.88 26.85 -12.90
N VAL A 160 9.84 27.95 -12.16
CA VAL A 160 8.83 28.22 -11.14
C VAL A 160 7.85 29.25 -11.69
N VAL A 161 6.61 28.83 -11.96
CA VAL A 161 5.57 29.68 -12.54
C VAL A 161 4.60 30.09 -11.44
N ASP A 162 4.42 31.39 -11.22
CA ASP A 162 3.43 31.91 -10.28
C ASP A 162 2.88 33.27 -10.75
N LEU A 163 1.65 33.60 -10.35
CA LEU A 163 1.02 34.88 -10.65
C LEU A 163 1.48 36.01 -9.70
N CYS A 164 2.06 35.65 -8.55
CA CYS A 164 2.39 36.57 -7.46
C CYS A 164 3.88 36.94 -7.41
N GLN A 165 4.21 38.17 -7.80
CA GLN A 165 5.60 38.66 -7.84
C GLN A 165 6.29 38.64 -6.46
N PRO A 166 5.66 39.09 -5.35
CA PRO A 166 6.29 39.06 -4.03
C PRO A 166 6.74 37.66 -3.57
N LEU A 167 6.04 36.60 -3.96
CA LEU A 167 6.44 35.22 -3.64
C LEU A 167 7.65 34.79 -4.46
N LEU A 168 7.68 35.15 -5.75
CA LEU A 168 8.79 34.86 -6.65
C LEU A 168 10.07 35.61 -6.26
N ASP A 169 9.96 36.84 -5.73
CA ASP A 169 11.12 37.57 -5.21
C ASP A 169 11.79 36.83 -4.05
N LEU A 170 10.98 36.19 -3.18
CA LEU A 170 11.49 35.34 -2.11
C LEU A 170 12.10 34.05 -2.66
N ALA A 171 11.49 33.45 -3.69
CA ALA A 171 12.03 32.28 -4.37
C ALA A 171 13.40 32.57 -5.01
N GLN A 172 13.54 33.70 -5.71
CA GLN A 172 14.81 34.13 -6.32
C GLN A 172 15.90 34.31 -5.26
N LYS A 173 15.59 34.98 -4.14
CA LYS A 173 16.54 35.10 -3.01
C LYS A 173 16.94 33.74 -2.45
N ARG A 174 15.98 32.81 -2.31
CA ARG A 174 16.22 31.44 -1.84
C ARG A 174 17.14 30.65 -2.76
N PHE A 175 16.98 30.80 -4.08
CA PHE A 175 17.79 30.11 -5.09
C PHE A 175 19.18 30.73 -5.22
N ALA A 176 19.28 32.06 -5.22
CA ALA A 176 20.55 32.78 -5.21
C ALA A 176 21.40 32.42 -3.98
N ALA A 177 20.78 32.32 -2.79
CA ALA A 177 21.47 31.90 -1.56
C ALA A 177 22.04 30.47 -1.63
N ARG A 178 21.51 29.61 -2.52
CA ARG A 178 21.99 28.24 -2.74
C ARG A 178 22.88 28.09 -3.97
N GLY A 179 23.09 29.16 -4.73
CA GLY A 179 23.92 29.15 -5.93
C GLY A 179 23.34 28.35 -7.11
N TRP A 180 22.03 28.13 -7.16
CA TRP A 180 21.41 27.42 -8.28
C TRP A 180 21.23 28.35 -9.49
N SER A 181 21.90 28.01 -10.59
CA SER A 181 21.86 28.77 -11.86
C SER A 181 20.87 28.19 -12.88
N ASN A 182 20.39 26.96 -12.68
CA ASN A 182 19.46 26.26 -13.55
C ASN A 182 17.99 26.44 -13.13
N VAL A 183 17.69 27.38 -12.22
CA VAL A 183 16.34 27.64 -11.72
C VAL A 183 15.90 29.06 -12.11
N THR A 184 14.75 29.17 -12.77
CA THR A 184 14.20 30.45 -13.27
C THR A 184 12.78 30.67 -12.75
N CYS A 185 12.50 31.86 -12.21
CA CYS A 185 11.15 32.27 -11.79
C CYS A 185 10.44 33.03 -12.90
N LEU A 186 9.20 32.65 -13.22
CA LEU A 186 8.36 33.26 -14.26
C LEU A 186 7.07 33.80 -13.62
N CYS A 187 6.89 35.13 -13.67
CA CYS A 187 5.70 35.82 -13.18
C CYS A 187 4.63 35.85 -14.27
N GLU A 188 4.04 34.69 -14.55
CA GLU A 188 3.14 34.47 -15.69
C GLU A 188 1.92 33.64 -15.27
N ASP A 189 0.84 33.74 -16.05
CA ASP A 189 -0.36 32.95 -15.81
C ASP A 189 -0.13 31.48 -16.22
N ALA A 190 -0.58 30.57 -15.36
CA ALA A 190 -0.38 29.12 -15.52
C ALA A 190 -0.98 28.55 -16.82
N CYS A 191 -2.00 29.19 -17.39
CA CYS A 191 -2.62 28.76 -18.64
C CYS A 191 -1.93 29.32 -19.89
N THR A 192 -1.04 30.32 -19.74
CA THR A 192 -0.45 31.05 -20.88
C THR A 192 1.07 31.14 -20.89
N PHE A 193 1.76 30.70 -19.83
CA PHE A 193 3.20 30.89 -19.66
C PHE A 193 4.09 30.39 -20.82
N SER A 194 5.19 31.08 -21.10
CA SER A 194 6.19 30.70 -22.11
C SER A 194 7.54 30.42 -21.50
N LEU A 195 8.14 29.26 -21.82
CA LEU A 195 9.51 28.97 -21.41
C LEU A 195 10.52 29.73 -22.29
N PRO A 196 11.59 30.31 -21.72
CA PRO A 196 12.59 31.06 -22.49
C PRO A 196 13.16 30.27 -23.67
N GLU A 197 13.44 28.98 -23.46
CA GLU A 197 14.00 28.05 -24.44
C GLU A 197 13.13 27.80 -25.68
N TRP A 198 11.81 28.06 -25.61
CA TRP A 198 10.93 27.93 -26.78
C TRP A 198 11.18 29.04 -27.80
N SER A 199 11.73 30.16 -27.36
CA SER A 199 12.17 31.25 -28.23
C SER A 199 13.45 30.90 -29.00
N ASP A 200 14.22 29.94 -28.49
CA ASP A 200 15.50 29.49 -29.06
C ASP A 200 15.34 28.32 -30.05
N GLY A 201 14.11 28.07 -30.53
CA GLY A 201 13.81 27.07 -31.56
C GLY A 201 13.39 25.70 -31.02
N VAL A 202 13.23 25.52 -29.70
CA VAL A 202 12.69 24.28 -29.12
C VAL A 202 11.17 24.26 -29.28
N HIS A 203 10.63 23.21 -29.91
CA HIS A 203 9.18 23.03 -30.00
C HIS A 203 8.57 22.79 -28.61
N PRO A 204 7.51 23.52 -28.21
CA PRO A 204 6.90 23.36 -26.88
C PRO A 204 6.27 21.99 -26.64
N ARG A 205 5.86 21.28 -27.70
CA ARG A 205 5.16 20.00 -27.59
C ARG A 205 6.10 18.93 -27.04
N GLY A 206 5.75 18.34 -25.91
CA GLY A 206 6.54 17.29 -25.28
C GLY A 206 7.92 17.74 -24.77
N SER A 207 8.16 19.04 -24.62
CA SER A 207 9.46 19.57 -24.19
C SER A 207 9.73 19.40 -22.69
N VAL A 208 8.69 19.10 -21.89
CA VAL A 208 8.77 19.07 -20.42
C VAL A 208 8.75 17.64 -19.89
N GLY A 209 9.73 17.30 -19.06
CA GLY A 209 9.86 15.97 -18.46
C GLY A 209 9.14 15.81 -17.12
N PHE A 210 8.98 16.90 -16.36
CA PHE A 210 8.35 16.86 -15.04
C PHE A 210 7.51 18.12 -14.78
N ILE A 211 6.27 17.94 -14.34
CA ILE A 211 5.38 19.05 -13.97
C ILE A 211 4.82 18.80 -12.57
N THR A 212 4.81 19.82 -11.72
CA THR A 212 4.21 19.76 -10.38
C THR A 212 3.11 20.79 -10.19
N LEU A 213 2.02 20.37 -9.56
CA LEU A 213 0.92 21.20 -9.08
C LEU A 213 0.73 20.95 -7.59
N SER A 214 1.18 21.88 -6.76
CA SER A 214 1.23 21.70 -5.30
C SER A 214 0.27 22.62 -4.58
N TYR A 215 -0.95 22.14 -4.36
CA TYR A 215 -2.09 22.88 -3.81
C TYR A 215 -2.39 24.15 -4.62
N SER A 216 -2.21 24.06 -5.94
CA SER A 216 -2.41 25.15 -6.90
C SER A 216 -3.57 24.88 -7.87
N LEU A 217 -3.88 23.62 -8.18
CA LEU A 217 -4.95 23.27 -9.13
C LEU A 217 -6.34 23.72 -8.64
N SER A 218 -6.59 23.62 -7.33
CA SER A 218 -7.82 24.11 -6.68
C SER A 218 -7.96 25.64 -6.70
N MET A 219 -6.85 26.38 -6.90
CA MET A 219 -6.84 27.84 -6.99
C MET A 219 -6.98 28.36 -8.43
N ILE A 220 -6.89 27.48 -9.44
CA ILE A 220 -6.95 27.88 -10.86
C ILE A 220 -8.39 27.71 -11.37
N PRO A 221 -9.05 28.81 -11.83
CA PRO A 221 -10.40 28.72 -12.37
C PRO A 221 -10.48 27.96 -13.69
N SER A 222 -9.59 28.28 -14.64
CA SER A 222 -9.54 27.68 -15.99
C SER A 222 -8.75 26.36 -16.04
N TYR A 223 -9.06 25.45 -15.12
CA TYR A 223 -8.29 24.21 -14.95
C TYR A 223 -8.37 23.26 -16.16
N HIS A 224 -9.42 23.34 -16.98
CA HIS A 224 -9.49 22.57 -18.25
C HIS A 224 -8.37 22.99 -19.20
N THR A 225 -8.27 24.29 -19.50
CA THR A 225 -7.23 24.86 -20.36
C THR A 225 -5.83 24.55 -19.83
N LEU A 226 -5.63 24.67 -18.52
CA LEU A 226 -4.37 24.31 -17.88
C LEU A 226 -4.00 22.84 -18.13
N LEU A 227 -4.92 21.92 -17.84
CA LEU A 227 -4.64 20.49 -17.95
C LEU A 227 -4.44 20.05 -19.41
N ASP A 228 -5.17 20.64 -20.36
CA ASP A 228 -4.95 20.39 -21.79
C ASP A 228 -3.60 20.95 -22.28
N ARG A 229 -3.18 22.11 -21.76
CA ARG A 229 -1.84 22.64 -22.03
C ARG A 229 -0.75 21.74 -21.44
N ILE A 230 -0.94 21.24 -20.22
CA ILE A 230 0.01 20.32 -19.58
C ILE A 230 0.16 19.05 -20.42
N ASP A 231 -0.93 18.46 -20.92
CA ASP A 231 -0.90 17.29 -21.82
C ASP A 231 -0.11 17.58 -23.11
N TYR A 232 -0.24 18.79 -23.66
CA TYR A 232 0.52 19.22 -24.83
C TYR A 232 2.04 19.38 -24.56
N LEU A 233 2.41 19.94 -23.39
CA LEU A 233 3.80 20.22 -23.02
C LEU A 233 4.55 19.00 -22.49
N LEU A 234 3.84 18.07 -21.86
CA LEU A 234 4.42 16.90 -21.19
C LEU A 234 4.95 15.90 -22.22
N SER A 235 6.17 15.40 -22.00
CA SER A 235 6.74 14.35 -22.84
C SER A 235 5.83 13.11 -22.85
N PRO A 236 5.43 12.60 -24.03
CA PRO A 236 4.47 11.49 -24.12
C PRO A 236 5.04 10.16 -23.59
N GLU A 237 6.35 9.98 -23.64
CA GLU A 237 6.99 8.70 -23.28
C GLU A 237 7.34 8.64 -21.79
N ASP A 238 8.03 9.65 -21.27
CA ASP A 238 8.64 9.67 -19.94
C ASP A 238 8.25 10.87 -19.09
N GLY A 239 7.33 11.71 -19.59
CA GLY A 239 6.82 12.84 -18.83
C GLY A 239 6.07 12.38 -17.58
N LEU A 240 6.31 13.08 -16.47
CA LEU A 240 5.64 12.84 -15.19
C LEU A 240 4.88 14.09 -14.74
N LEU A 241 3.60 13.94 -14.41
CA LEU A 241 2.78 14.99 -13.79
C LEU A 241 2.45 14.59 -12.36
N SER A 242 2.81 15.43 -11.40
CA SER A 242 2.54 15.19 -9.98
C SER A 242 1.66 16.29 -9.40
N VAL A 243 0.54 15.88 -8.81
CA VAL A 243 -0.47 16.78 -8.25
C VAL A 243 -0.71 16.42 -6.79
N VAL A 244 -0.64 17.41 -5.91
CA VAL A 244 -1.15 17.30 -4.54
C VAL A 244 -2.15 18.41 -4.33
N ASP A 245 -3.37 18.07 -3.91
CA ASP A 245 -4.37 19.10 -3.66
C ASP A 245 -5.43 18.64 -2.66
N PHE A 246 -6.22 19.60 -2.19
CA PHE A 246 -7.46 19.35 -1.47
C PHE A 246 -8.56 18.92 -2.44
N TYR A 247 -9.52 18.15 -1.94
CA TYR A 247 -10.62 17.69 -2.79
C TYR A 247 -11.88 17.38 -1.99
N THR A 248 -13.04 17.43 -2.64
CA THR A 248 -14.24 16.78 -2.13
C THR A 248 -14.73 15.77 -3.15
N ALA A 249 -15.16 14.59 -2.68
CA ALA A 249 -15.64 13.54 -3.57
C ALA A 249 -17.07 13.84 -4.05
N GLY A 250 -17.40 13.44 -5.28
CA GLY A 250 -18.77 13.38 -5.78
C GLY A 250 -19.65 12.46 -4.93
N LYS A 251 -20.98 12.63 -5.01
CA LYS A 251 -21.95 11.72 -4.36
C LYS A 251 -21.85 10.32 -4.96
N GLU A 252 -21.75 10.26 -6.27
CA GLU A 252 -21.56 9.05 -7.02
C GLU A 252 -20.11 8.98 -7.48
N PRO A 253 -19.47 7.79 -7.39
CA PRO A 253 -18.16 7.60 -7.96
C PRO A 253 -18.24 7.72 -9.48
N SER A 254 -17.22 8.35 -10.10
CA SER A 254 -17.14 8.37 -11.56
C SER A 254 -17.07 6.93 -12.11
N PRO A 255 -17.59 6.66 -13.32
CA PRO A 255 -17.53 5.31 -13.92
C PRO A 255 -16.10 4.77 -13.99
N HIS A 256 -15.13 5.65 -14.24
CA HIS A 256 -13.71 5.34 -14.32
C HIS A 256 -13.03 5.15 -12.95
N LEU A 257 -13.67 5.55 -11.84
CA LEU A 257 -13.10 5.38 -10.51
C LEU A 257 -12.78 3.92 -10.19
N LYS A 258 -13.67 3.02 -10.62
CA LYS A 258 -13.49 1.57 -10.46
C LYS A 258 -12.25 1.07 -11.20
N ALA A 259 -11.93 1.67 -12.35
CA ALA A 259 -10.77 1.32 -13.17
C ALA A 259 -9.46 1.90 -12.61
N ILE A 260 -9.44 3.19 -12.28
CA ILE A 260 -8.22 3.89 -11.82
C ILE A 260 -7.77 3.36 -10.45
N GLY A 261 -8.73 2.94 -9.62
CA GLY A 261 -8.50 2.56 -8.24
C GLY A 261 -8.34 3.79 -7.34
N GLY A 262 -8.49 3.61 -6.03
CA GLY A 262 -8.39 4.73 -5.09
C GLY A 262 -9.16 4.49 -3.80
N ALA A 263 -8.62 3.60 -2.97
CA ALA A 263 -9.15 3.37 -1.63
C ALA A 263 -9.26 4.71 -0.87
N SER A 264 -10.34 4.89 -0.12
CA SER A 264 -10.63 6.10 0.67
C SER A 264 -10.80 7.41 -0.12
N LYS A 265 -11.14 7.38 -1.42
CA LYS A 265 -11.51 8.62 -2.15
C LYS A 265 -12.79 9.24 -1.57
N THR A 266 -13.74 8.46 -1.07
CA THR A 266 -15.04 8.95 -0.60
C THR A 266 -14.95 9.88 0.62
N CYS A 267 -15.84 10.88 0.65
CA CYS A 267 -16.00 11.81 1.77
C CYS A 267 -17.41 11.72 2.34
N GLY A 268 -17.54 11.75 3.67
CA GLY A 268 -18.85 11.76 4.33
C GLY A 268 -19.68 12.99 3.92
N TRP A 269 -21.01 12.89 3.97
CA TRP A 269 -21.92 13.95 3.54
C TRP A 269 -21.59 15.32 4.15
N PHE A 270 -21.46 15.38 5.48
CA PHE A 270 -21.12 16.62 6.18
C PHE A 270 -19.76 17.19 5.76
N SER A 271 -18.75 16.32 5.62
CA SER A 271 -17.40 16.74 5.22
C SER A 271 -17.35 17.31 3.80
N ARG A 272 -18.20 16.84 2.88
CA ARG A 272 -18.26 17.36 1.51
C ARG A 272 -18.75 18.81 1.48
N TRP A 273 -19.89 19.07 2.12
CA TRP A 273 -20.48 20.41 2.17
C TRP A 273 -19.63 21.38 2.99
N PHE A 274 -19.19 20.95 4.17
CA PHE A 274 -18.40 21.79 5.06
C PHE A 274 -17.13 22.30 4.39
N TRP A 275 -16.34 21.41 3.78
CA TRP A 275 -15.08 21.83 3.17
C TRP A 275 -15.25 22.60 1.86
N GLN A 276 -16.28 22.31 1.04
CA GLN A 276 -16.56 23.13 -0.14
C GLN A 276 -16.85 24.58 0.28
N ILE A 277 -17.82 24.78 1.18
CA ILE A 277 -18.19 26.12 1.66
C ILE A 277 -17.01 26.82 2.34
N TRP A 278 -16.26 26.08 3.16
CA TRP A 278 -15.11 26.64 3.88
C TRP A 278 -14.04 27.19 2.94
N PHE A 279 -13.65 26.42 1.93
CA PHE A 279 -12.59 26.83 0.99
C PHE A 279 -13.09 27.83 -0.06
N ASP A 280 -14.40 27.86 -0.34
CA ASP A 280 -15.00 28.88 -1.21
C ASP A 280 -14.82 30.31 -0.66
N PHE A 281 -14.76 30.50 0.67
CA PHE A 281 -14.43 31.80 1.29
C PHE A 281 -13.04 32.31 0.89
N ASP A 282 -12.10 31.41 0.61
CA ASP A 282 -10.74 31.72 0.17
C ASP A 282 -10.59 31.68 -1.36
N HIS A 283 -11.70 31.59 -2.11
CA HIS A 283 -11.74 31.35 -3.56
C HIS A 283 -10.99 30.08 -4.01
N VAL A 284 -10.89 29.08 -3.13
CA VAL A 284 -10.30 27.78 -3.43
C VAL A 284 -11.42 26.79 -3.71
N SER A 285 -11.52 26.31 -4.95
CA SER A 285 -12.66 25.48 -5.36
C SER A 285 -12.32 23.99 -5.26
N LEU A 286 -12.95 23.31 -4.31
CA LEU A 286 -12.76 21.87 -4.05
C LEU A 286 -13.68 20.95 -4.87
N SER A 287 -14.28 21.47 -5.95
CA SER A 287 -15.22 20.73 -6.79
C SER A 287 -14.62 19.39 -7.27
N PRO A 288 -15.38 18.28 -7.27
CA PRO A 288 -14.87 16.97 -7.72
C PRO A 288 -14.37 16.98 -9.17
N GLY A 289 -14.97 17.81 -10.04
CA GLY A 289 -14.66 17.87 -11.48
C GLY A 289 -13.20 18.12 -11.83
N ARG A 290 -12.44 18.83 -10.98
CA ARG A 290 -10.99 19.07 -11.19
C ARG A 290 -10.19 17.78 -11.21
N ARG A 291 -10.41 16.95 -10.19
CA ARG A 291 -9.72 15.67 -10.06
C ARG A 291 -10.23 14.66 -11.09
N ASP A 292 -11.53 14.67 -11.37
CA ASP A 292 -12.11 13.75 -12.35
C ASP A 292 -11.62 14.07 -13.77
N TYR A 293 -11.46 15.35 -14.14
CA TYR A 293 -10.87 15.74 -15.42
C TYR A 293 -9.37 15.40 -15.49
N LEU A 294 -8.62 15.62 -14.41
CA LEU A 294 -7.21 15.20 -14.29
C LEU A 294 -7.06 13.69 -14.55
N GLU A 295 -7.86 12.88 -13.85
CA GLU A 295 -7.84 11.42 -13.96
C GLU A 295 -8.38 10.90 -15.31
N TYR A 296 -9.16 11.72 -16.04
CA TYR A 296 -9.65 11.41 -17.38
C TYR A 296 -8.65 11.75 -18.49
N ARG A 297 -8.00 12.92 -18.41
CA ARG A 297 -7.05 13.38 -19.44
C ARG A 297 -5.72 12.66 -19.39
N PHE A 298 -5.28 12.21 -18.22
CA PHE A 298 -3.98 11.58 -18.03
C PHE A 298 -4.07 10.12 -17.59
N GLY A 299 -3.04 9.34 -17.91
CA GLY A 299 -2.85 8.00 -17.36
C GLY A 299 -2.39 8.07 -15.91
N THR A 300 -3.15 7.47 -14.99
CA THR A 300 -2.80 7.47 -13.55
C THR A 300 -1.72 6.44 -13.25
N VAL A 301 -0.56 6.86 -12.75
CA VAL A 301 0.53 5.95 -12.33
C VAL A 301 0.39 5.58 -10.85
N LYS A 302 0.02 6.55 -10.01
CA LYS A 302 -0.13 6.37 -8.58
C LYS A 302 -1.15 7.34 -8.00
N SER A 303 -1.97 6.86 -7.07
CA SER A 303 -2.88 7.70 -6.30
C SER A 303 -2.84 7.35 -4.81
N TYR A 304 -2.90 8.37 -3.96
CA TYR A 304 -3.01 8.28 -2.51
C TYR A 304 -4.02 9.31 -2.00
N ASN A 305 -4.88 8.89 -1.08
CA ASN A 305 -5.92 9.71 -0.47
C ASN A 305 -5.65 9.87 1.04
N GLY A 306 -5.35 11.09 1.45
CA GLY A 306 -5.03 11.43 2.83
C GLY A 306 -6.13 12.23 3.53
N ARG A 307 -6.01 12.31 4.87
CA ARG A 307 -6.84 13.18 5.72
C ARG A 307 -5.93 13.98 6.64
N ASN A 308 -5.97 15.30 6.54
CA ASN A 308 -5.20 16.20 7.40
C ASN A 308 -6.02 16.57 8.65
N GLY A 309 -5.49 16.29 9.84
CA GLY A 309 -6.10 16.64 11.12
C GLY A 309 -5.56 17.95 11.72
N PHE A 310 -5.11 18.90 10.88
CA PHE A 310 -4.50 20.16 11.31
C PHE A 310 -5.50 21.09 12.02
N ILE A 311 -6.71 21.22 11.50
CA ILE A 311 -7.78 22.05 12.08
C ILE A 311 -8.75 21.12 12.81
N MET A 312 -8.79 21.21 14.14
CA MET A 312 -9.66 20.46 15.06
C MET A 312 -9.60 18.91 14.97
N PRO A 313 -8.90 18.22 15.88
CA PRO A 313 -8.71 16.76 15.81
C PRO A 313 -10.00 15.92 15.99
N LEU A 314 -11.13 16.53 16.36
CA LEU A 314 -12.32 15.83 16.87
C LEU A 314 -13.56 15.85 15.96
N ILE A 315 -13.67 16.72 14.94
CA ILE A 315 -14.95 16.87 14.19
C ILE A 315 -14.82 16.66 12.66
N VAL A 316 -13.87 17.29 11.95
CA VAL A 316 -13.70 17.06 10.49
C VAL A 316 -12.23 17.14 10.09
N ARG A 317 -11.74 16.17 9.30
CA ARG A 317 -10.37 16.18 8.75
C ARG A 317 -10.38 16.67 7.30
N ILE A 318 -9.41 17.50 6.91
CA ILE A 318 -9.34 18.04 5.55
C ILE A 318 -8.89 16.93 4.59
N PRO A 319 -9.72 16.54 3.60
CA PRO A 319 -9.35 15.61 2.56
C PRO A 319 -8.32 16.21 1.60
N TYR A 320 -7.22 15.48 1.37
CA TYR A 320 -6.24 15.81 0.33
C TYR A 320 -5.86 14.54 -0.42
N TYR A 321 -5.33 14.70 -1.63
CA TYR A 321 -4.84 13.59 -2.43
C TYR A 321 -3.43 13.89 -2.95
N ILE A 322 -2.70 12.83 -3.26
CA ILE A 322 -1.47 12.87 -4.04
C ILE A 322 -1.73 11.99 -5.25
N TRP A 323 -1.46 12.51 -6.43
CA TRP A 323 -1.66 11.83 -7.69
C TRP A 323 -0.42 12.03 -8.55
N ILE A 324 0.06 10.94 -9.13
CA ILE A 324 1.14 10.93 -10.10
C ILE A 324 0.59 10.31 -11.36
N GLY A 325 0.79 10.96 -12.49
CA GLY A 325 0.36 10.47 -13.78
C GLY A 325 1.30 10.80 -14.90
N CYS A 326 0.86 10.44 -16.10
CA CYS A 326 1.62 10.50 -17.33
C CYS A 326 0.70 10.72 -18.52
N SER A 327 1.28 10.93 -19.71
CA SER A 327 0.50 10.99 -20.93
C SER A 327 -0.20 9.66 -21.21
N ARG A 328 -1.44 9.74 -21.72
CA ARG A 328 -2.23 8.57 -22.14
C ARG A 328 -1.61 7.82 -23.32
N SER A 329 -0.76 8.48 -24.10
CA SER A 329 -0.09 7.87 -25.26
C SER A 329 1.13 7.03 -24.88
N ARG A 330 1.47 6.92 -23.59
CA ARG A 330 2.57 6.06 -23.12
C ARG A 330 2.31 4.60 -23.52
N ASP A 331 3.37 3.89 -23.90
CA ASP A 331 3.29 2.47 -24.22
C ASP A 331 2.85 1.65 -22.99
N THR A 332 1.71 0.97 -23.13
CA THR A 332 1.11 0.10 -22.11
C THR A 332 1.07 -1.38 -22.55
N SER A 333 1.66 -1.72 -23.70
CA SER A 333 1.51 -3.03 -24.37
C SER A 333 1.87 -4.19 -23.46
N ARG A 334 2.95 -4.06 -22.67
CA ARG A 334 3.38 -5.08 -21.70
C ARG A 334 2.33 -5.33 -20.61
N PHE A 335 1.75 -4.26 -20.07
CA PHE A 335 0.74 -4.38 -19.01
C PHE A 335 -0.60 -4.88 -19.58
N THR A 336 -0.95 -4.46 -20.79
CA THR A 336 -2.12 -5.00 -21.50
C THR A 336 -1.98 -6.50 -21.73
N HIS A 337 -0.83 -6.98 -22.22
CA HIS A 337 -0.56 -8.41 -22.34
C HIS A 337 -0.65 -9.13 -20.99
N ALA A 338 -0.09 -8.53 -19.93
CA ALA A 338 -0.16 -9.12 -18.59
C ALA A 338 -1.59 -9.19 -18.03
N PHE A 339 -2.46 -8.25 -18.40
CA PHE A 339 -3.85 -8.22 -17.98
C PHE A 339 -4.70 -9.23 -18.76
N GLU A 340 -4.59 -9.22 -20.08
CA GLU A 340 -5.45 -10.01 -20.97
C GLU A 340 -4.96 -11.45 -21.13
N VAL A 341 -3.69 -11.62 -21.50
CA VAL A 341 -3.12 -12.93 -21.86
C VAL A 341 -2.67 -13.67 -20.61
N ASP A 342 -1.82 -13.05 -19.78
CA ASP A 342 -1.32 -13.71 -18.57
C ASP A 342 -2.39 -13.77 -17.46
N GLY A 343 -3.32 -12.81 -17.44
CA GLY A 343 -4.35 -12.71 -16.41
C GLY A 343 -5.66 -13.41 -16.76
N GLY A 344 -5.92 -13.69 -18.04
CA GLY A 344 -7.21 -14.21 -18.51
C GLY A 344 -8.36 -13.22 -18.40
N ASN A 345 -8.08 -11.90 -18.35
CA ASN A 345 -9.10 -10.85 -18.25
C ASN A 345 -9.41 -10.26 -19.63
N MET A 346 -10.48 -9.47 -19.73
CA MET A 346 -10.79 -8.68 -20.94
C MET A 346 -10.83 -7.19 -20.59
N ILE A 347 -10.27 -6.32 -21.43
CA ILE A 347 -10.33 -4.86 -21.23
C ILE A 347 -11.78 -4.41 -21.04
N GLY A 348 -12.03 -3.63 -19.97
CA GLY A 348 -13.37 -3.19 -19.57
C GLY A 348 -14.08 -4.11 -18.58
N SER A 349 -13.58 -5.33 -18.37
CA SER A 349 -14.06 -6.26 -17.34
C SER A 349 -12.95 -6.56 -16.33
N PHE A 350 -13.06 -6.01 -15.12
CA PHE A 350 -12.11 -6.23 -14.01
C PHE A 350 -12.39 -7.52 -13.22
N SER A 351 -13.34 -8.32 -13.71
CA SER A 351 -13.66 -9.67 -13.28
C SER A 351 -13.84 -10.54 -14.53
N PRO A 352 -13.33 -11.77 -14.56
CA PRO A 352 -13.51 -12.64 -15.71
C PRO A 352 -14.99 -12.87 -15.97
N THR A 353 -15.42 -12.60 -17.20
CA THR A 353 -16.77 -12.91 -17.67
C THR A 353 -16.67 -14.23 -18.42
N SER A 354 -17.58 -15.16 -18.13
CA SER A 354 -17.75 -16.36 -18.95
C SER A 354 -17.93 -15.94 -20.41
N SER A 355 -17.45 -16.76 -21.35
CA SER A 355 -17.57 -16.60 -22.81
C SER A 355 -19.03 -16.64 -23.33
N SER A 356 -20.00 -16.25 -22.52
CA SER A 356 -21.35 -15.90 -22.92
C SER A 356 -21.34 -14.44 -23.37
N THR A 357 -21.55 -14.26 -24.68
CA THR A 357 -21.77 -13.01 -25.41
C THR A 357 -22.26 -11.88 -24.51
N ILE A 358 -21.42 -10.85 -24.33
CA ILE A 358 -21.88 -9.58 -23.76
C ILE A 358 -22.88 -9.01 -24.76
N VAL A 359 -24.17 -9.14 -24.46
CA VAL A 359 -25.18 -8.24 -25.02
C VAL A 359 -24.87 -6.90 -24.38
N VAL A 360 -24.10 -6.08 -25.09
CA VAL A 360 -23.98 -4.66 -24.77
C VAL A 360 -25.43 -4.16 -24.76
N PRO A 361 -25.95 -3.64 -23.63
CA PRO A 361 -27.23 -2.95 -23.68
C PRO A 361 -27.02 -1.86 -24.72
N ASN A 362 -27.84 -1.87 -25.78
CA ASN A 362 -27.87 -0.79 -26.75
C ASN A 362 -28.05 0.47 -25.90
N VAL A 363 -26.98 1.24 -25.71
CA VAL A 363 -27.11 2.58 -25.17
C VAL A 363 -27.85 3.27 -26.28
N ASP A 364 -29.12 3.59 -26.06
CA ASP A 364 -29.85 4.46 -26.96
C ASP A 364 -28.94 5.65 -27.22
N LEU A 365 -28.39 5.70 -28.44
CA LEU A 365 -27.64 6.85 -28.90
C LEU A 365 -28.54 8.03 -28.56
N LEU A 366 -28.04 8.93 -27.71
CA LEU A 366 -28.69 10.22 -27.49
C LEU A 366 -29.12 10.71 -28.86
N ASP A 367 -30.38 11.09 -28.99
CA ASP A 367 -31.02 11.53 -30.22
C ASP A 367 -30.40 12.88 -30.62
N ILE A 368 -29.13 12.85 -31.04
CA ILE A 368 -28.44 13.96 -31.66
C ILE A 368 -29.03 13.98 -33.06
N GLY A 369 -30.05 14.83 -33.24
CA GLY A 369 -30.83 14.92 -34.47
C GLY A 369 -29.99 14.99 -35.74
N GLU A 370 -30.64 14.73 -36.87
CA GLU A 370 -29.98 14.53 -38.16
C GLU A 370 -28.86 15.55 -38.44
N PRO A 371 -27.66 15.08 -38.85
CA PRO A 371 -26.54 15.96 -39.13
C PRO A 371 -26.94 16.99 -40.19
N SER A 372 -26.74 18.26 -39.89
CA SER A 372 -27.14 19.39 -40.75
C SER A 372 -26.39 19.47 -42.08
N ILE A 373 -25.48 18.54 -42.35
CA ILE A 373 -24.65 18.49 -43.55
C ILE A 373 -24.63 17.04 -44.05
N ALA A 374 -25.19 16.83 -45.25
CA ALA A 374 -25.08 15.57 -45.96
C ALA A 374 -23.61 15.30 -46.31
N ILE A 375 -23.05 14.23 -45.75
CA ILE A 375 -21.69 13.79 -46.06
C ILE A 375 -21.72 13.21 -47.48
N PRO A 376 -20.93 13.73 -48.44
CA PRO A 376 -20.93 13.21 -49.80
C PRO A 376 -20.29 11.81 -49.83
N ASP A 377 -20.97 10.92 -50.53
CA ASP A 377 -20.62 9.51 -50.69
C ASP A 377 -19.36 9.39 -51.56
N ASN A 378 -18.19 9.32 -50.91
CA ASN A 378 -16.89 9.27 -51.60
C ASN A 378 -16.22 7.92 -51.36
N SER A 379 -16.63 6.94 -52.17
CA SER A 379 -16.14 5.55 -52.20
C SER A 379 -14.71 5.37 -52.71
N ASN A 380 -13.84 6.39 -52.66
CA ASN A 380 -12.43 6.26 -53.00
C ASN A 380 -11.57 7.39 -52.41
N SER A 381 -11.25 7.31 -51.11
CA SER A 381 -10.01 7.91 -50.61
C SER A 381 -9.53 7.20 -49.34
N LYS A 382 -8.24 6.87 -49.30
CA LYS A 382 -7.54 6.42 -48.09
C LYS A 382 -7.44 7.57 -47.09
N ILE A 383 -8.55 7.91 -46.45
CA ILE A 383 -8.52 8.66 -45.20
C ILE A 383 -8.43 7.58 -44.13
N LYS A 384 -7.27 7.48 -43.48
CA LYS A 384 -7.19 6.80 -42.19
C LYS A 384 -8.18 7.56 -41.31
N GLU A 385 -9.35 6.97 -41.08
CA GLU A 385 -10.25 7.41 -40.03
C GLU A 385 -9.40 7.50 -38.76
N THR A 386 -9.14 8.71 -38.30
CA THR A 386 -8.64 8.95 -36.97
C THR A 386 -9.78 8.53 -36.05
N ILE A 387 -9.86 7.23 -35.74
CA ILE A 387 -10.71 6.73 -34.67
C ILE A 387 -10.18 7.44 -33.43
N ILE A 388 -10.86 8.51 -33.02
CA ILE A 388 -10.72 9.05 -31.68
C ILE A 388 -11.31 7.95 -30.81
N ASP A 389 -10.45 7.07 -30.32
CA ASP A 389 -10.86 6.01 -29.43
C ASP A 389 -11.34 6.68 -28.14
N ILE A 390 -12.66 6.87 -28.01
CA ILE A 390 -13.33 7.38 -26.79
C ILE A 390 -13.31 6.27 -25.73
N ALA A 391 -12.18 5.56 -25.63
CA ALA A 391 -11.96 4.53 -24.64
C ALA A 391 -11.76 5.21 -23.27
N PRO A 392 -12.38 4.67 -22.21
CA PRO A 392 -12.04 4.97 -20.83
C PRO A 392 -10.52 4.99 -20.60
N PRO A 393 -10.00 5.84 -19.70
CA PRO A 393 -8.61 5.67 -19.27
C PRO A 393 -8.40 4.25 -18.72
N LEU A 394 -7.32 3.62 -19.15
CA LEU A 394 -6.87 2.34 -18.60
C LEU A 394 -6.63 2.46 -17.09
N SER A 395 -6.71 1.34 -16.38
CA SER A 395 -6.46 1.30 -14.93
C SER A 395 -5.05 1.74 -14.58
N SER A 396 -4.84 2.16 -13.32
CA SER A 396 -3.51 2.60 -12.90
C SER A 396 -2.43 1.54 -13.02
N PHE A 397 -2.82 0.25 -13.03
CA PHE A 397 -1.94 -0.87 -13.34
C PHE A 397 -1.22 -0.72 -14.69
N HIS A 398 -1.91 -0.25 -15.73
CA HIS A 398 -1.35 -0.18 -17.08
C HIS A 398 -0.22 0.85 -17.22
N TYR A 399 -0.19 1.84 -16.34
CA TYR A 399 0.81 2.90 -16.33
C TYR A 399 1.87 2.73 -15.23
N GLN A 400 1.87 1.60 -14.50
CA GLN A 400 2.92 1.30 -13.52
C GLN A 400 4.29 1.12 -14.20
N LEU A 401 5.34 1.18 -13.39
CA LEU A 401 6.71 1.04 -13.88
C LEU A 401 7.20 -0.40 -13.72
N LYS A 402 7.95 -0.87 -14.72
CA LYS A 402 8.67 -2.15 -14.76
C LYS A 402 7.78 -3.40 -14.76
N HIS A 403 7.23 -3.80 -13.61
CA HIS A 403 6.71 -5.16 -13.40
C HIS A 403 5.18 -5.21 -13.20
N PRO A 404 4.46 -6.04 -13.99
CA PRO A 404 3.00 -6.17 -13.90
C PRO A 404 2.57 -7.27 -12.91
N TRP A 405 2.90 -7.14 -11.62
CA TRP A 405 2.59 -8.18 -10.62
C TRP A 405 1.13 -8.22 -10.21
N ARG A 406 0.56 -7.08 -9.78
CA ARG A 406 -0.76 -7.01 -9.15
C ARG A 406 -1.83 -6.59 -10.14
N LEU A 407 -2.66 -7.54 -10.56
CA LEU A 407 -3.76 -7.27 -11.48
C LEU A 407 -4.79 -6.33 -10.83
N PRO A 408 -5.41 -5.44 -11.62
CA PRO A 408 -6.42 -4.51 -11.11
C PRO A 408 -7.67 -5.29 -10.67
N TYR A 409 -8.31 -4.82 -9.61
CA TYR A 409 -9.53 -5.41 -9.07
C TYR A 409 -10.48 -4.30 -8.62
N ILE A 410 -11.78 -4.60 -8.63
CA ILE A 410 -12.81 -3.71 -8.07
C ILE A 410 -13.04 -4.11 -6.61
N GLU A 411 -13.03 -3.13 -5.71
CA GLU A 411 -13.42 -3.36 -4.32
C GLU A 411 -14.90 -3.78 -4.25
N SER A 412 -15.13 -5.01 -3.79
CA SER A 412 -16.45 -5.55 -3.47
C SER A 412 -16.74 -5.40 -1.97
N PRO A 413 -18.00 -5.50 -1.51
CA PRO A 413 -18.32 -5.43 -0.10
C PRO A 413 -17.55 -6.44 0.77
N VAL A 414 -17.30 -7.66 0.26
CA VAL A 414 -16.52 -8.68 0.99
C VAL A 414 -15.07 -8.23 1.22
N HIS A 415 -14.48 -7.46 0.32
CA HIS A 415 -13.14 -6.90 0.52
C HIS A 415 -13.09 -5.92 1.71
N LEU A 416 -14.20 -5.22 1.99
CA LEU A 416 -14.29 -4.26 3.10
C LEU A 416 -14.45 -4.93 4.47
N GLU A 417 -14.83 -6.21 4.51
CA GLU A 417 -14.90 -7.00 5.74
C GLU A 417 -13.50 -7.29 6.30
N PHE A 418 -12.51 -7.40 5.43
CA PHE A 418 -11.11 -7.59 5.79
C PHE A 418 -10.45 -6.28 6.18
N ARG A 419 -10.21 -6.09 7.48
CA ARG A 419 -9.51 -4.89 7.99
C ARG A 419 -7.98 -4.95 7.82
N THR A 420 -7.42 -6.16 7.70
CA THR A 420 -5.99 -6.42 7.60
C THR A 420 -5.73 -7.85 7.07
N PHE A 421 -4.46 -8.22 6.88
CA PHE A 421 -4.07 -9.57 6.47
C PHE A 421 -4.34 -10.60 7.58
N ILE A 422 -4.80 -11.78 7.20
CA ILE A 422 -5.08 -12.87 8.16
C ILE A 422 -3.77 -13.49 8.61
N TYR A 423 -2.93 -13.85 7.64
CA TYR A 423 -1.65 -14.54 7.86
C TYR A 423 -0.48 -13.66 7.45
N SER A 424 0.50 -13.50 8.34
CA SER A 424 1.77 -12.83 8.06
C SER A 424 2.88 -13.77 7.58
N PHE A 425 2.62 -15.08 7.62
CA PHE A 425 3.47 -16.18 7.16
C PHE A 425 2.59 -17.41 6.81
N THR A 426 3.11 -18.39 6.07
CA THR A 426 2.37 -19.62 5.72
C THR A 426 2.57 -20.75 6.74
N TRP A 427 1.58 -21.65 6.86
CA TRP A 427 1.61 -22.85 7.73
C TRP A 427 1.81 -24.17 6.95
N GLU A 428 2.37 -24.07 5.75
CA GLU A 428 2.68 -25.21 4.90
C GLU A 428 4.19 -25.30 4.68
N ASP A 429 4.70 -26.51 4.48
CA ASP A 429 6.10 -26.74 4.12
C ASP A 429 6.27 -26.70 2.60
N PRO A 430 6.78 -25.60 2.01
CA PRO A 430 6.90 -25.49 0.57
C PRO A 430 8.01 -26.38 -0.01
N ALA A 431 8.96 -26.84 0.81
CA ALA A 431 9.96 -27.81 0.35
C ALA A 431 9.30 -29.18 0.13
N LYS A 432 8.38 -29.55 1.02
CA LYS A 432 7.60 -30.79 0.87
C LYS A 432 6.69 -30.74 -0.35
N ASP A 433 6.15 -29.56 -0.67
CA ASP A 433 5.39 -29.38 -1.92
C ASP A 433 6.25 -29.68 -3.15
N LEU A 434 7.47 -29.13 -3.22
CA LEU A 434 8.36 -29.28 -4.38
C LEU A 434 8.81 -30.73 -4.62
N GLU A 435 8.83 -31.59 -3.60
CA GLU A 435 9.07 -33.03 -3.78
C GLU A 435 8.02 -33.73 -4.65
N HIS A 436 6.81 -33.17 -4.72
CA HIS A 436 5.66 -33.77 -5.40
C HIS A 436 5.11 -32.93 -6.55
N LEU A 437 5.34 -31.61 -6.52
CA LEU A 437 4.86 -30.68 -7.53
C LEU A 437 5.52 -30.89 -8.89
N GLU A 438 6.75 -31.41 -8.95
CA GLU A 438 7.45 -31.66 -10.23
C GLU A 438 7.38 -30.44 -11.17
N LEU A 439 7.70 -29.24 -10.64
CA LEU A 439 7.65 -27.98 -11.39
C LEU A 439 8.90 -27.78 -12.25
N SER A 440 8.70 -27.13 -13.39
CA SER A 440 9.71 -26.74 -14.35
C SER A 440 9.44 -25.33 -14.89
N LYS A 441 10.40 -24.79 -15.65
CA LYS A 441 10.28 -23.49 -16.33
C LYS A 441 9.16 -23.37 -17.36
N HIS A 442 8.47 -24.46 -17.69
CA HIS A 442 7.34 -24.48 -18.63
C HIS A 442 5.99 -24.54 -17.91
N ASP A 443 5.99 -24.71 -16.59
CA ASP A 443 4.79 -24.89 -15.80
C ASP A 443 4.11 -23.56 -15.46
N SER A 444 2.78 -23.62 -15.43
CA SER A 444 1.92 -22.56 -14.92
C SER A 444 1.17 -23.08 -13.71
N ILE A 445 1.37 -22.42 -12.57
CA ILE A 445 0.84 -22.84 -11.29
C ILE A 445 -0.16 -21.81 -10.75
N LEU A 446 -1.32 -22.30 -10.29
CA LEU A 446 -2.22 -21.53 -9.43
C LEU A 446 -1.94 -21.86 -7.97
N ALA A 447 -1.82 -20.86 -7.12
CA ALA A 447 -1.61 -21.06 -5.69
C ALA A 447 -2.35 -19.99 -4.88
N ILE A 448 -2.88 -20.36 -3.72
CA ILE A 448 -3.43 -19.38 -2.78
C ILE A 448 -2.29 -18.50 -2.26
N THR A 449 -2.52 -17.19 -2.24
CA THR A 449 -1.49 -16.20 -1.89
C THR A 449 -1.04 -16.36 -0.45
N SER A 450 -1.98 -16.38 0.50
CA SER A 450 -1.68 -16.35 1.93
C SER A 450 -0.68 -15.23 2.25
N ALA A 451 0.46 -15.52 2.87
CA ALA A 451 1.51 -14.52 3.11
C ALA A 451 2.51 -14.35 1.95
N GLY A 452 2.40 -15.15 0.88
CA GLY A 452 3.28 -15.14 -0.28
C GLY A 452 4.55 -16.01 -0.15
N ASP A 453 4.76 -16.69 0.98
CA ASP A 453 6.01 -17.42 1.24
C ASP A 453 6.21 -18.61 0.30
N ASN A 454 5.15 -19.41 0.10
CA ASN A 454 5.20 -20.62 -0.73
C ASN A 454 5.45 -20.27 -2.21
N VAL A 455 4.71 -19.29 -2.75
CA VAL A 455 4.87 -18.87 -4.14
C VAL A 455 6.25 -18.27 -4.42
N LEU A 456 6.84 -17.54 -3.47
CA LEU A 456 8.23 -17.09 -3.56
C LEU A 456 9.21 -18.27 -3.52
N HIS A 457 8.95 -19.28 -2.69
CA HIS A 457 9.76 -20.50 -2.65
C HIS A 457 9.71 -21.28 -3.97
N TYR A 458 8.54 -21.39 -4.60
CA TYR A 458 8.39 -22.03 -5.91
C TYR A 458 9.13 -21.24 -7.00
N ALA A 459 9.02 -19.91 -6.98
CA ALA A 459 9.74 -19.05 -7.93
C ALA A 459 11.26 -19.23 -7.86
N ILE A 460 11.82 -19.30 -6.65
CA ILE A 460 13.28 -19.46 -6.44
C ILE A 460 13.76 -20.84 -6.92
N ASN A 461 13.07 -21.91 -6.51
CA ASN A 461 13.60 -23.27 -6.66
C ASN A 461 13.17 -23.97 -7.95
N ALA A 462 12.04 -23.59 -8.54
CA ALA A 462 11.51 -24.21 -9.75
C ALA A 462 11.38 -23.27 -10.95
N GLN A 463 11.40 -21.95 -10.73
CA GLN A 463 11.32 -20.92 -11.77
C GLN A 463 10.21 -21.16 -12.79
N PRO A 464 8.96 -21.44 -12.35
CA PRO A 464 7.86 -21.74 -13.27
C PRO A 464 7.62 -20.58 -14.23
N ALA A 465 7.08 -20.91 -15.40
CA ALA A 465 6.76 -19.92 -16.42
C ALA A 465 5.86 -18.84 -15.84
N ARG A 466 4.82 -19.22 -15.07
CA ARG A 466 3.80 -18.33 -14.51
C ARG A 466 3.29 -18.81 -13.14
N ILE A 467 3.05 -17.87 -12.23
CA ILE A 467 2.48 -18.12 -10.90
C ILE A 467 1.23 -17.24 -10.73
N HIS A 468 0.06 -17.85 -10.70
CA HIS A 468 -1.21 -17.20 -10.37
C HIS A 468 -1.43 -17.28 -8.87
N SER A 469 -1.12 -16.18 -8.17
CA SER A 469 -1.34 -16.06 -6.73
C SER A 469 -2.74 -15.50 -6.47
N VAL A 470 -3.62 -16.27 -5.82
CA VAL A 470 -5.04 -15.92 -5.67
C VAL A 470 -5.40 -15.69 -4.21
N ASP A 471 -6.11 -14.61 -3.91
CA ASP A 471 -6.66 -14.37 -2.56
C ASP A 471 -7.87 -13.46 -2.63
N MET A 472 -8.89 -13.74 -1.82
CA MET A 472 -10.06 -12.87 -1.69
C MET A 472 -9.77 -11.67 -0.76
N ASN A 473 -8.82 -11.79 0.16
CA ASN A 473 -8.42 -10.69 1.03
C ASN A 473 -7.37 -9.81 0.31
N PRO A 474 -7.70 -8.55 -0.06
CA PRO A 474 -6.76 -7.66 -0.72
C PRO A 474 -5.48 -7.41 0.09
N CYS A 475 -5.57 -7.49 1.43
CA CYS A 475 -4.43 -7.27 2.32
C CYS A 475 -3.34 -8.33 2.17
N GLN A 476 -3.68 -9.56 1.77
CA GLN A 476 -2.72 -10.62 1.48
C GLN A 476 -1.93 -10.30 0.21
N GLY A 477 -2.63 -9.83 -0.83
CA GLY A 477 -2.00 -9.31 -2.03
C GLY A 477 -1.11 -8.08 -1.74
N HIS A 478 -1.53 -7.16 -0.87
CA HIS A 478 -0.69 -6.03 -0.45
C HIS A 478 0.60 -6.48 0.24
N LEU A 479 0.58 -7.62 0.96
CA LEU A 479 1.77 -8.18 1.62
C LEU A 479 2.73 -8.83 0.63
N LEU A 480 2.25 -9.67 -0.29
CA LEU A 480 3.11 -10.23 -1.33
C LEU A 480 3.68 -9.13 -2.24
N GLU A 481 2.87 -8.15 -2.63
CA GLU A 481 3.33 -7.00 -3.42
C GLU A 481 4.39 -6.18 -2.67
N LEU A 482 4.27 -6.00 -1.35
CA LEU A 482 5.31 -5.37 -0.54
C LEU A 482 6.62 -6.16 -0.54
N LYS A 483 6.56 -7.49 -0.45
CA LYS A 483 7.74 -8.36 -0.54
C LYS A 483 8.44 -8.20 -1.88
N LEU A 484 7.69 -8.28 -2.99
CA LEU A 484 8.21 -8.10 -4.35
C LEU A 484 8.84 -6.71 -4.55
N ALA A 485 8.14 -5.65 -4.15
CA ALA A 485 8.64 -4.28 -4.22
C ALA A 485 9.91 -4.07 -3.36
N ALA A 486 9.96 -4.69 -2.18
CA ALA A 486 11.12 -4.59 -1.29
C ALA A 486 12.34 -5.35 -1.82
N ILE A 487 12.15 -6.53 -2.43
CA ILE A 487 13.24 -7.26 -3.11
C ILE A 487 13.82 -6.41 -4.25
N LYS A 488 12.94 -5.77 -5.02
CA LYS A 488 13.34 -4.91 -6.13
C LYS A 488 14.13 -3.69 -5.67
N ALA A 489 13.64 -2.98 -4.65
CA ALA A 489 14.14 -1.65 -4.30
C ALA A 489 15.20 -1.61 -3.19
N LEU A 490 15.21 -2.56 -2.27
CA LEU A 490 16.07 -2.53 -1.08
C LEU A 490 17.34 -3.36 -1.28
N ASP A 491 18.35 -3.11 -0.44
CA ASP A 491 19.45 -4.07 -0.30
C ASP A 491 19.05 -5.24 0.63
N TYR A 492 19.90 -6.26 0.70
CA TYR A 492 19.61 -7.47 1.46
C TYR A 492 19.45 -7.19 2.97
N GLU A 493 20.22 -6.27 3.53
CA GLU A 493 20.21 -5.99 4.97
C GLU A 493 18.97 -5.21 5.37
N GLU A 494 18.56 -4.21 4.58
CA GLU A 494 17.28 -3.51 4.73
C GLU A 494 16.10 -4.48 4.56
N PHE A 495 16.16 -5.38 3.58
CA PHE A 495 15.12 -6.38 3.33
C PHE A 495 15.00 -7.39 4.49
N PHE A 496 16.14 -7.90 4.98
CA PHE A 496 16.16 -8.82 6.10
C PHE A 496 15.72 -8.14 7.40
N ALA A 497 16.07 -6.87 7.63
CA ALA A 497 15.51 -6.12 8.76
C ALA A 497 13.98 -6.02 8.66
N LEU A 498 13.46 -5.69 7.46
CA LEU A 498 12.03 -5.54 7.24
C LEU A 498 11.23 -6.82 7.51
N PHE A 499 11.66 -7.96 6.96
CA PHE A 499 10.90 -9.21 7.03
C PHE A 499 11.57 -10.29 7.89
N GLY A 500 12.89 -10.42 7.89
CA GLY A 500 13.59 -11.35 8.79
C GLY A 500 13.41 -10.98 10.26
N GLU A 501 13.84 -9.77 10.64
CA GLU A 501 13.64 -9.25 12.00
C GLU A 501 12.20 -8.78 12.26
N GLY A 502 11.45 -8.52 11.18
CA GLY A 502 10.11 -7.96 11.24
C GLY A 502 10.08 -6.51 11.72
N LYS A 503 11.21 -5.79 11.65
CA LYS A 503 11.37 -4.45 12.25
C LYS A 503 12.29 -3.58 11.41
N LEU A 504 11.78 -2.42 10.97
CA LEU A 504 12.56 -1.48 10.18
C LEU A 504 12.33 -0.04 10.67
N ALA A 505 13.41 0.62 11.05
CA ALA A 505 13.37 2.02 11.43
C ALA A 505 12.97 2.89 10.22
N ASN A 506 12.13 3.90 10.47
CA ASN A 506 11.71 4.86 9.46
C ASN A 506 11.06 4.23 8.21
N PHE A 507 10.28 3.13 8.39
CA PHE A 507 9.55 2.48 7.29
C PHE A 507 8.76 3.46 6.41
N ARG A 508 8.19 4.53 7.00
CA ARG A 508 7.53 5.61 6.24
C ARG A 508 8.39 6.17 5.12
N ARG A 509 9.64 6.51 5.44
CA ARG A 509 10.55 7.16 4.51
C ARG A 509 10.88 6.20 3.38
N ILE A 510 11.19 4.95 3.71
CA ILE A 510 11.50 3.89 2.75
C ILE A 510 10.29 3.60 1.84
N LEU A 511 9.09 3.58 2.41
CA LEU A 511 7.85 3.42 1.66
C LEU A 511 7.64 4.56 0.65
N ASP A 512 7.85 5.81 1.05
CA ASP A 512 7.67 6.98 0.19
C ASP A 512 8.80 7.08 -0.87
N SER A 513 10.05 6.84 -0.47
CA SER A 513 11.25 7.17 -1.26
C SER A 513 11.89 6.01 -2.02
N LYS A 514 11.54 4.74 -1.74
CA LYS A 514 12.11 3.56 -2.42
C LYS A 514 11.04 2.63 -2.97
N LEU A 515 9.99 2.36 -2.19
CA LEU A 515 8.98 1.35 -2.54
C LEU A 515 7.82 1.89 -3.40
N SER A 516 7.55 3.19 -3.36
CA SER A 516 6.37 3.78 -3.99
C SER A 516 6.20 3.54 -5.50
N PRO A 517 7.27 3.43 -6.34
CA PRO A 517 7.10 3.14 -7.76
C PRO A 517 6.61 1.72 -8.07
N TYR A 518 6.96 0.77 -7.20
CA TYR A 518 6.73 -0.67 -7.41
C TYR A 518 5.46 -1.19 -6.74
N LEU A 519 4.77 -0.36 -5.96
CA LEU A 519 3.53 -0.71 -5.30
C LEU A 519 2.33 -0.19 -6.09
N SER A 520 1.25 -0.94 -6.16
CA SER A 520 -0.05 -0.45 -6.63
C SER A 520 -0.60 0.66 -5.74
N SER A 521 -1.50 1.49 -6.28
CA SER A 521 -2.15 2.57 -5.51
C SER A 521 -2.85 2.03 -4.23
N PRO A 522 -3.63 0.92 -4.29
CA PRO A 522 -4.24 0.33 -3.10
C PRO A 522 -3.20 -0.15 -2.07
N ALA A 523 -2.14 -0.86 -2.49
CA ALA A 523 -1.12 -1.34 -1.56
C ALA A 523 -0.36 -0.19 -0.90
N TYR A 524 0.01 0.83 -1.68
CA TYR A 524 0.65 2.02 -1.13
C TYR A 524 -0.24 2.73 -0.10
N GLN A 525 -1.53 2.92 -0.41
CA GLN A 525 -2.51 3.47 0.54
C GLN A 525 -2.57 2.66 1.83
N PHE A 526 -2.66 1.33 1.72
CA PHE A 526 -2.72 0.42 2.85
C PHE A 526 -1.48 0.55 3.75
N TRP A 527 -0.27 0.49 3.18
CA TRP A 527 0.98 0.57 3.95
C TRP A 527 1.24 1.96 4.52
N ARG A 528 0.76 3.03 3.88
CA ARG A 528 0.82 4.40 4.43
C ARG A 528 -0.04 4.56 5.67
N ILE A 529 -1.22 3.95 5.69
CA ILE A 529 -2.07 3.89 6.89
C ILE A 529 -1.40 3.04 7.98
N HIS A 530 -0.77 1.93 7.59
CA HIS A 530 -0.13 0.96 8.48
C HIS A 530 1.39 1.19 8.65
N VAL A 531 1.85 2.43 8.56
CA VAL A 531 3.29 2.77 8.59
C VAL A 531 4.02 2.30 9.86
N ASN A 532 3.28 2.08 10.95
CA ASN A 532 3.82 1.58 12.20
C ASN A 532 3.93 0.05 12.25
N ALA A 533 3.59 -0.69 11.19
CA ALA A 533 3.57 -2.15 11.17
C ALA A 533 4.92 -2.76 11.58
N PHE A 534 6.02 -2.09 11.24
CA PHE A 534 7.40 -2.53 11.46
C PHE A 534 8.12 -1.79 12.62
N ASN A 535 7.40 -1.09 13.51
CA ASN A 535 8.03 -0.44 14.68
C ASN A 535 8.44 -1.45 15.76
N ASP A 536 7.68 -2.54 15.87
CA ASP A 536 7.97 -3.74 16.64
C ASP A 536 7.85 -4.92 15.65
N SER A 537 7.88 -6.17 16.12
CA SER A 537 7.66 -7.35 15.29
C SER A 537 6.40 -7.23 14.41
N PHE A 538 6.63 -7.21 13.09
CA PHE A 538 5.61 -7.29 12.04
C PHE A 538 4.66 -8.47 12.24
N TYR A 539 5.20 -9.61 12.67
CA TYR A 539 4.46 -10.86 12.87
C TYR A 539 3.46 -10.79 14.03
N ARG A 540 3.56 -9.80 14.92
CA ARG A 540 2.55 -9.51 15.96
C ARG A 540 1.36 -8.68 15.46
N ARG A 541 1.35 -8.31 14.17
CA ARG A 541 0.25 -7.61 13.49
C ARG A 541 -0.64 -8.59 12.72
N GLY A 542 -1.72 -8.09 12.13
CA GLY A 542 -2.72 -8.92 11.47
C GLY A 542 -3.60 -9.70 12.46
N TYR A 543 -4.44 -10.58 11.93
CA TYR A 543 -5.27 -11.47 12.75
C TYR A 543 -4.40 -12.51 13.47
N SER A 544 -3.51 -13.21 12.76
CA SER A 544 -2.59 -14.21 13.34
C SER A 544 -1.68 -13.65 14.45
N GLY A 545 -1.35 -12.36 14.38
CA GLY A 545 -0.57 -11.68 15.41
C GLY A 545 -1.24 -11.59 16.78
N TRP A 546 -2.55 -11.79 16.90
CA TRP A 546 -3.21 -11.95 18.21
C TRP A 546 -2.77 -13.22 18.93
N ALA A 547 -2.72 -14.35 18.22
CA ALA A 547 -2.28 -15.62 18.79
C ALA A 547 -0.84 -15.52 19.29
N ILE A 548 0.07 -14.91 18.49
CA ILE A 548 1.47 -14.68 18.88
C ILE A 548 1.56 -13.78 20.11
N ARG A 549 0.82 -12.67 20.16
CA ARG A 549 0.82 -11.76 21.33
C ARG A 549 0.36 -12.46 22.61
N ILE A 550 -0.68 -13.28 22.51
CA ILE A 550 -1.22 -14.04 23.65
C ILE A 550 -0.21 -15.10 24.10
N ALA A 551 0.38 -15.86 23.17
CA ALA A 551 1.42 -16.84 23.47
C ALA A 551 2.61 -16.20 24.21
N HIS A 552 3.15 -15.09 23.68
CA HIS A 552 4.24 -14.35 24.32
C HIS A 552 3.87 -13.75 25.69
N TRP A 553 2.60 -13.40 25.90
CA TRP A 553 2.13 -12.98 27.22
C TRP A 553 2.07 -14.16 28.19
N LEU A 554 1.56 -15.33 27.75
CA LEU A 554 1.54 -16.56 28.54
C LEU A 554 2.96 -17.04 28.90
N PHE A 555 3.92 -16.98 27.98
CA PHE A 555 5.32 -17.35 28.25
C PHE A 555 5.97 -16.47 29.33
N ARG A 556 5.64 -15.16 29.34
CA ARG A 556 6.15 -14.25 30.36
C ARG A 556 5.49 -14.52 31.71
N PHE A 557 4.18 -14.77 31.72
CA PHE A 557 3.45 -15.05 32.96
C PHE A 557 3.83 -16.40 33.58
N ALA A 558 4.04 -17.43 32.75
CA ALA A 558 4.43 -18.77 33.20
C ALA A 558 5.94 -18.91 33.48
N GLY A 559 6.76 -17.87 33.28
CA GLY A 559 8.21 -17.93 33.47
C GLY A 559 8.95 -18.78 32.42
N LEU A 560 8.32 -19.10 31.28
CA LEU A 560 8.87 -19.99 30.24
C LEU A 560 9.62 -19.25 29.13
N SER A 561 9.81 -17.94 29.25
CA SER A 561 10.38 -17.11 28.18
C SER A 561 11.83 -17.50 27.82
N ASP A 562 12.62 -17.95 28.79
CA ASP A 562 13.99 -18.40 28.52
C ASP A 562 14.05 -19.82 27.97
N ASP A 563 13.13 -20.70 28.41
CA ASP A 563 12.98 -22.04 27.82
C ASP A 563 12.56 -21.97 26.35
N VAL A 564 11.71 -21.01 25.98
CA VAL A 564 11.35 -20.74 24.58
C VAL A 564 12.58 -20.36 23.74
N LYS A 565 13.47 -19.51 24.27
CA LYS A 565 14.72 -19.16 23.57
C LYS A 565 15.63 -20.37 23.44
N ARG A 566 15.83 -21.12 24.52
CA ARG A 566 16.64 -22.34 24.52
C ARG A 566 16.13 -23.38 23.54
N LEU A 567 14.81 -23.55 23.41
CA LEU A 567 14.21 -24.43 22.41
C LEU A 567 14.57 -23.99 20.98
N CYS A 568 14.55 -22.70 20.70
CA CYS A 568 14.87 -22.16 19.38
C CYS A 568 16.38 -22.14 19.07
N GLU A 569 17.22 -22.12 20.10
CA GLU A 569 18.69 -22.09 20.01
C GLU A 569 19.34 -23.48 20.14
N ALA A 570 18.54 -24.52 20.40
CA ALA A 570 18.99 -25.90 20.55
C ALA A 570 19.78 -26.38 19.33
N GLN A 571 20.90 -27.08 19.58
CA GLN A 571 21.80 -27.53 18.52
C GLN A 571 21.55 -28.97 18.07
N THR A 572 20.80 -29.74 18.88
CA THR A 572 20.49 -31.16 18.66
C THR A 572 19.00 -31.44 18.86
N ILE A 573 18.49 -32.43 18.14
CA ILE A 573 17.08 -32.82 18.21
C ILE A 573 16.73 -33.33 19.61
N GLU A 574 17.66 -34.06 20.23
CA GLU A 574 17.51 -34.60 21.57
C GLU A 574 17.34 -33.48 22.60
N GLU A 575 18.17 -32.44 22.56
CA GLU A 575 18.04 -31.27 23.43
C GLU A 575 16.69 -30.56 23.22
N GLN A 576 16.32 -30.32 21.96
CA GLN A 576 15.07 -29.64 21.60
C GLN A 576 13.85 -30.42 22.12
N ASP A 577 13.81 -31.73 21.88
CA ASP A 577 12.73 -32.61 22.33
C ASP A 577 12.63 -32.68 23.86
N GLN A 578 13.77 -32.71 24.57
CA GLN A 578 13.80 -32.65 26.03
C GLN A 578 13.24 -31.34 26.57
N ILE A 579 13.59 -30.19 25.98
CA ILE A 579 13.04 -28.88 26.37
C ILE A 579 11.54 -28.81 26.10
N TRP A 580 11.09 -29.29 24.94
CA TRP A 580 9.66 -29.38 24.60
C TRP A 580 8.88 -30.17 25.65
N LYS A 581 9.32 -31.41 25.92
CA LYS A 581 8.64 -32.34 26.84
C LYS A 581 8.63 -31.84 28.29
N LYS A 582 9.73 -31.20 28.74
CA LYS A 582 9.87 -30.75 30.13
C LYS A 582 9.13 -29.43 30.42
N SER A 583 9.14 -28.50 29.46
CA SER A 583 8.71 -27.12 29.71
C SER A 583 7.46 -26.73 28.91
N LEU A 584 7.53 -26.72 27.57
CA LEU A 584 6.49 -26.09 26.74
C LEU A 584 5.24 -26.98 26.56
N ARG A 585 5.41 -28.31 26.54
CA ARG A 585 4.32 -29.26 26.32
C ARG A 585 3.18 -29.11 27.34
N ASN A 586 3.53 -28.83 28.60
CA ASN A 586 2.55 -28.66 29.66
C ASN A 586 1.65 -27.43 29.44
N LEU A 587 2.20 -26.35 28.87
CA LEU A 587 1.43 -25.15 28.55
C LEU A 587 0.51 -25.36 27.36
N PHE A 588 1.02 -25.96 26.27
CA PHE A 588 0.31 -26.06 25.00
C PHE A 588 -0.66 -27.24 24.91
N VAL A 589 -0.24 -28.41 25.37
CA VAL A 589 -1.00 -29.66 25.19
C VAL A 589 -1.82 -29.97 26.44
N GLN A 590 -1.24 -29.82 27.63
CA GLN A 590 -1.91 -30.16 28.91
C GLN A 590 -2.66 -28.97 29.53
N GLY A 591 -2.35 -27.75 29.11
CA GLY A 591 -2.88 -26.53 29.72
C GLY A 591 -4.35 -26.28 29.39
N SER A 592 -5.20 -26.16 30.42
CA SER A 592 -6.63 -25.87 30.24
C SER A 592 -6.91 -24.51 29.57
N VAL A 593 -5.96 -23.58 29.61
CA VAL A 593 -6.08 -22.25 28.98
C VAL A 593 -6.03 -22.35 27.47
N VAL A 594 -5.04 -23.03 26.89
CA VAL A 594 -4.89 -23.18 25.43
C VAL A 594 -6.08 -23.94 24.85
N ARG A 595 -6.51 -25.01 25.52
CA ARG A 595 -7.72 -25.76 25.13
C ARG A 595 -8.96 -24.86 25.08
N ARG A 596 -9.22 -24.06 26.12
CA ARG A 596 -10.36 -23.12 26.14
C ARG A 596 -10.29 -22.06 25.04
N LEU A 597 -9.09 -21.61 24.66
CA LEU A 597 -8.90 -20.68 23.56
C LEU A 597 -9.21 -21.34 22.21
N VAL A 598 -8.67 -22.53 21.94
CA VAL A 598 -8.94 -23.27 20.69
C VAL A 598 -10.39 -23.75 20.61
N ASP A 599 -11.03 -24.02 21.75
CA ASP A 599 -12.45 -24.35 21.78
C ASP A 599 -13.35 -23.16 21.42
N ASN A 600 -12.87 -21.92 21.56
CA ASN A 600 -13.64 -20.70 21.31
C ASN A 600 -13.70 -20.34 19.80
N PRO A 601 -14.89 -20.37 19.18
CA PRO A 601 -15.09 -19.98 17.77
C PRO A 601 -14.57 -18.59 17.38
N VAL A 602 -14.72 -17.62 18.29
CA VAL A 602 -14.32 -16.23 18.05
C VAL A 602 -12.79 -16.12 18.02
N PHE A 603 -12.11 -16.87 18.87
CA PHE A 603 -10.65 -16.93 18.87
C PHE A 603 -10.11 -17.65 17.64
N LEU A 604 -10.68 -18.80 17.27
CA LEU A 604 -10.30 -19.53 16.07
C LEU A 604 -10.37 -18.65 14.81
N TRP A 605 -11.48 -17.93 14.61
CA TRP A 605 -11.62 -17.05 13.46
C TRP A 605 -10.70 -15.83 13.55
N ASN A 606 -10.75 -15.05 14.64
CA ASN A 606 -10.05 -13.76 14.71
C ASN A 606 -8.55 -13.85 15.01
N ALA A 607 -8.06 -14.99 15.51
CA ALA A 607 -6.65 -15.16 15.86
C ALA A 607 -5.95 -16.25 15.05
N LEU A 608 -6.68 -17.23 14.51
CA LEU A 608 -6.09 -18.34 13.75
C LEU A 608 -6.61 -18.43 12.31
N GLY A 609 -7.64 -17.66 11.95
CA GLY A 609 -8.28 -17.71 10.63
C GLY A 609 -9.04 -19.01 10.35
N VAL A 610 -9.38 -19.77 11.39
CA VAL A 610 -9.99 -21.12 11.26
C VAL A 610 -11.52 -21.01 11.33
N PRO A 611 -12.26 -21.36 10.25
CA PRO A 611 -13.72 -21.38 10.26
C PRO A 611 -14.28 -22.59 11.00
N GLN A 612 -15.58 -22.53 11.33
CA GLN A 612 -16.26 -23.61 12.05
C GLN A 612 -16.30 -24.94 11.28
N ASN A 613 -16.38 -24.90 9.95
CA ASN A 613 -16.38 -26.12 9.14
C ASN A 613 -15.03 -26.83 9.20
N GLN A 614 -13.92 -26.10 9.17
CA GLN A 614 -12.60 -26.66 9.37
C GLN A 614 -12.42 -27.22 10.77
N LYS A 615 -12.97 -26.55 11.81
CA LYS A 615 -13.01 -27.12 13.16
C LYS A 615 -13.72 -28.48 13.18
N LYS A 616 -14.89 -28.54 12.55
CA LYS A 616 -15.68 -29.77 12.46
C LYS A 616 -14.91 -30.90 11.76
N ALA A 617 -14.11 -30.58 10.74
CA ALA A 617 -13.33 -31.57 10.00
C ALA A 617 -12.45 -32.43 10.92
N PHE A 618 -11.69 -31.82 11.83
CA PHE A 618 -10.86 -32.58 12.78
C PHE A 618 -11.61 -33.05 14.03
N THR A 619 -12.65 -32.33 14.49
CA THR A 619 -13.43 -32.80 15.65
C THR A 619 -14.33 -34.00 15.34
N ASN A 620 -14.61 -34.27 14.06
CA ASN A 620 -15.34 -35.47 13.64
C ASN A 620 -14.46 -36.72 13.69
N GLU A 621 -13.14 -36.58 13.63
CA GLU A 621 -12.17 -37.70 13.65
C GLU A 621 -11.49 -37.89 15.02
N GLY A 622 -11.62 -36.93 15.94
CA GLY A 622 -11.01 -36.98 17.26
C GLY A 622 -11.35 -35.77 18.13
N SER A 623 -10.75 -35.67 19.32
CA SER A 623 -10.94 -34.48 20.16
C SER A 623 -10.00 -33.33 19.76
N VAL A 624 -10.34 -32.10 20.16
CA VAL A 624 -9.44 -30.94 20.03
C VAL A 624 -8.09 -31.19 20.70
N TYR A 625 -8.07 -31.93 21.81
CA TYR A 625 -6.84 -32.33 22.48
C TYR A 625 -5.99 -33.27 21.61
N ASP A 626 -6.62 -34.26 20.97
CA ASP A 626 -5.91 -35.20 20.09
C ASP A 626 -5.29 -34.44 18.90
N PHE A 627 -6.03 -33.51 18.31
CA PHE A 627 -5.51 -32.68 17.22
C PHE A 627 -4.29 -31.86 17.65
N ILE A 628 -4.36 -31.15 18.78
CA ILE A 628 -3.24 -30.35 19.31
C ILE A 628 -2.03 -31.22 19.65
N ARG A 629 -2.26 -32.34 20.36
CA ARG A 629 -1.22 -33.30 20.74
C ARG A 629 -0.52 -33.83 19.50
N ASP A 630 -1.28 -34.33 18.53
CA ASP A 630 -0.74 -34.99 17.34
C ASP A 630 -0.08 -33.98 16.37
N THR A 631 -0.46 -32.69 16.44
CA THR A 631 0.18 -31.61 15.68
C THR A 631 1.53 -31.24 16.29
N LEU A 632 1.60 -31.02 17.60
CA LEU A 632 2.75 -30.40 18.26
C LEU A 632 3.79 -31.38 18.82
N ASP A 633 3.38 -32.54 19.36
CA ASP A 633 4.31 -33.49 19.99
C ASP A 633 5.43 -33.99 19.05
N PRO A 634 5.16 -34.28 17.76
CA PRO A 634 6.21 -34.67 16.82
C PRO A 634 7.23 -33.57 16.50
N ILE A 635 6.88 -32.29 16.63
CA ILE A 635 7.70 -31.18 16.12
C ILE A 635 9.06 -31.11 16.80
N GLY A 636 9.08 -31.28 18.13
CA GLY A 636 10.31 -31.24 18.92
C GLY A 636 11.34 -32.29 18.51
N SER A 637 10.88 -33.44 18.01
CA SER A 637 11.72 -34.59 17.64
C SER A 637 11.95 -34.75 16.14
N HIS A 638 11.26 -33.98 15.29
CA HIS A 638 11.31 -34.15 13.83
C HIS A 638 12.36 -33.29 13.14
N ALA A 639 12.42 -31.98 13.45
CA ALA A 639 13.33 -31.04 12.80
C ALA A 639 13.80 -29.94 13.75
N LEU A 640 15.04 -29.48 13.56
CA LEU A 640 15.62 -28.40 14.37
C LEU A 640 14.99 -27.05 14.00
N LEU A 641 14.31 -26.42 14.97
CA LEU A 641 13.70 -25.10 14.80
C LEU A 641 14.74 -24.07 14.39
N GLY A 642 15.93 -24.10 15.01
CA GLY A 642 17.03 -23.20 14.71
C GLY A 642 17.72 -23.43 13.36
N LYS A 643 17.42 -24.53 12.64
CA LYS A 643 18.05 -24.89 11.36
C LYS A 643 17.01 -25.28 10.31
N GLY A 644 16.29 -24.27 9.80
CA GLY A 644 15.38 -24.39 8.66
C GLY A 644 13.93 -24.77 8.98
N ALA A 645 13.57 -25.25 10.18
CA ALA A 645 12.18 -25.44 10.58
C ALA A 645 11.59 -24.15 11.20
N TYR A 646 11.46 -23.12 10.38
CA TYR A 646 11.26 -21.74 10.81
C TYR A 646 9.83 -21.40 11.26
N HIS A 647 8.81 -22.18 10.90
CA HIS A 647 7.40 -21.82 11.07
C HIS A 647 7.03 -21.62 12.54
N TYR A 648 7.39 -22.56 13.40
CA TYR A 648 7.19 -22.43 14.84
C TYR A 648 8.21 -21.48 15.48
N LEU A 649 9.46 -21.47 15.01
CA LEU A 649 10.49 -20.52 15.48
C LEU A 649 10.00 -19.07 15.37
N LEU A 650 9.38 -18.72 14.24
CA LEU A 650 8.80 -17.41 14.01
C LEU A 650 7.75 -17.07 15.08
N CYS A 651 6.84 -18.01 15.36
CA CYS A 651 5.76 -17.80 16.33
C CYS A 651 6.28 -17.67 17.76
N LEU A 652 7.38 -18.35 18.08
CA LEU A 652 8.01 -18.36 19.41
C LEU A 652 8.86 -17.12 19.67
N LEU A 653 9.60 -16.64 18.66
CA LEU A 653 10.48 -15.48 18.77
C LEU A 653 9.82 -14.17 18.33
N GLY A 654 8.81 -14.24 17.47
CA GLY A 654 8.23 -13.10 16.76
C GLY A 654 9.12 -12.57 15.62
N ARG A 655 10.12 -13.34 15.17
CA ARG A 655 11.03 -13.02 14.07
C ARG A 655 11.68 -14.28 13.51
N TYR A 656 12.24 -14.20 12.33
CA TYR A 656 13.11 -15.24 11.77
C TYR A 656 14.56 -15.06 12.23
N THR A 657 15.38 -16.10 12.03
CA THR A 657 16.85 -16.04 12.13
C THR A 657 17.46 -16.24 10.74
N ARG A 658 18.74 -15.88 10.57
CA ARG A 658 19.42 -16.09 9.27
C ARG A 658 19.54 -17.58 8.92
N ASP A 659 19.69 -18.43 9.92
CA ASP A 659 19.81 -19.89 9.77
C ASP A 659 18.46 -20.61 9.67
N SER A 660 17.36 -19.93 10.01
CA SER A 660 16.01 -20.49 9.96
C SER A 660 15.00 -19.43 9.49
N CYS A 661 14.87 -19.34 8.18
CA CYS A 661 13.94 -18.45 7.49
C CYS A 661 13.48 -19.05 6.15
N PRO A 662 12.35 -18.59 5.60
CA PRO A 662 11.96 -18.88 4.22
C PRO A 662 13.05 -18.50 3.19
N ASP A 663 13.11 -19.24 2.08
CA ASP A 663 14.15 -19.06 1.05
C ASP A 663 14.29 -17.62 0.54
N TYR A 664 13.19 -16.88 0.41
CA TYR A 664 13.22 -15.50 -0.05
C TYR A 664 13.95 -14.54 0.91
N LEU A 665 14.11 -14.92 2.19
CA LEU A 665 14.90 -14.19 3.19
C LEU A 665 16.37 -14.62 3.24
N THR A 666 16.71 -15.76 2.65
CA THR A 666 18.11 -16.15 2.50
C THR A 666 18.79 -15.22 1.50
N ARG A 667 20.10 -14.97 1.68
CA ARG A 667 20.86 -14.13 0.75
C ARG A 667 20.79 -14.66 -0.69
N ARG A 668 20.92 -15.99 -0.83
CA ARG A 668 20.80 -16.69 -2.13
C ARG A 668 19.45 -16.44 -2.79
N GLY A 669 18.34 -16.63 -2.06
CA GLY A 669 17.00 -16.46 -2.61
C GLY A 669 16.67 -15.00 -2.94
N PHE A 670 17.10 -14.07 -2.09
CA PHE A 670 16.99 -12.63 -2.35
C PHE A 670 17.74 -12.21 -3.62
N GLU A 671 19.01 -12.61 -3.75
CA GLU A 671 19.84 -12.30 -4.92
C GLU A 671 19.28 -12.95 -6.19
N ALA A 672 18.77 -14.18 -6.11
CA ALA A 672 18.12 -14.85 -7.23
C ALA A 672 16.87 -14.12 -7.72
N LEU A 673 16.00 -13.69 -6.81
CA LEU A 673 14.78 -12.94 -7.18
C LEU A 673 15.10 -11.54 -7.72
N LYS A 674 16.17 -10.90 -7.24
CA LYS A 674 16.57 -9.55 -7.65
C LYS A 674 17.37 -9.53 -8.97
N ALA A 675 18.01 -10.63 -9.33
CA ALA A 675 18.83 -10.75 -10.55
C ALA A 675 18.05 -10.40 -11.82
N ASP A 676 18.78 -10.00 -12.88
CA ASP A 676 18.25 -9.69 -14.21
C ASP A 676 17.06 -8.72 -14.18
N ASP A 677 17.22 -7.63 -13.42
CA ASP A 677 16.18 -6.62 -13.21
C ASP A 677 14.88 -7.21 -12.62
N GLY A 678 14.92 -8.35 -11.92
CA GLY A 678 13.73 -9.00 -11.36
C GLY A 678 13.00 -9.94 -12.32
N ALA A 679 13.69 -10.52 -13.31
CA ALA A 679 13.09 -11.41 -14.31
C ALA A 679 12.31 -12.58 -13.69
N LEU A 680 12.78 -13.19 -12.60
CA LEU A 680 12.02 -14.23 -11.90
C LEU A 680 10.72 -13.70 -11.28
N MET A 681 10.71 -12.46 -10.82
CA MET A 681 9.52 -11.82 -10.27
C MET A 681 8.50 -11.46 -11.36
N ASP A 682 8.87 -11.42 -12.65
CA ASP A 682 7.90 -11.28 -13.74
C ASP A 682 6.97 -12.50 -13.88
N SER A 683 7.32 -13.62 -13.22
CA SER A 683 6.49 -14.82 -13.19
C SER A 683 5.12 -14.61 -12.53
N PHE A 684 5.00 -13.64 -11.61
CA PHE A 684 3.86 -13.50 -10.72
C PHE A 684 2.69 -12.72 -11.32
N ARG A 685 1.47 -13.25 -11.13
CA ARG A 685 0.20 -12.52 -11.32
C ARG A 685 -0.64 -12.68 -10.05
N LEU A 686 -0.86 -11.57 -9.35
CA LEU A 686 -1.62 -11.53 -8.10
C LEU A 686 -3.08 -11.15 -8.41
N HIS A 687 -3.98 -12.08 -8.13
CA HIS A 687 -5.43 -11.93 -8.31
C HIS A 687 -6.10 -11.57 -6.98
N THR A 688 -7.12 -10.70 -7.02
CA THR A 688 -7.93 -10.35 -5.83
C THR A 688 -9.36 -10.82 -6.05
N ASP A 689 -9.58 -12.11 -5.89
CA ASP A 689 -10.85 -12.74 -6.18
C ASP A 689 -10.91 -14.14 -5.54
N SER A 690 -12.07 -14.78 -5.64
CA SER A 690 -12.23 -16.21 -5.35
C SER A 690 -11.47 -17.08 -6.34
N VAL A 691 -10.98 -18.25 -5.88
CA VAL A 691 -10.27 -19.24 -6.71
C VAL A 691 -11.13 -19.65 -7.90
N SER A 692 -12.39 -20.00 -7.65
CA SER A 692 -13.39 -20.27 -8.69
C SER A 692 -13.50 -19.18 -9.76
N ASN A 693 -13.54 -17.90 -9.39
CA ASN A 693 -13.68 -16.84 -10.39
C ASN A 693 -12.40 -16.65 -11.22
N VAL A 694 -11.23 -16.69 -10.58
CA VAL A 694 -9.95 -16.64 -11.31
C VAL A 694 -9.88 -17.79 -12.31
N LEU A 695 -10.21 -19.02 -11.88
CA LEU A 695 -10.19 -20.19 -12.75
C LEU A 695 -11.07 -19.98 -13.99
N ARG A 696 -12.29 -19.45 -13.86
CA ARG A 696 -13.19 -19.15 -15.01
C ARG A 696 -12.55 -18.23 -16.05
N GLY A 697 -11.72 -17.28 -15.63
CA GLY A 697 -10.98 -16.40 -16.53
C GLY A 697 -9.84 -17.08 -17.26
N LEU A 698 -9.25 -18.11 -16.66
CA LEU A 698 -8.12 -18.80 -17.25
C LEU A 698 -8.56 -19.66 -18.45
N PRO A 699 -7.78 -19.67 -19.55
CA PRO A 699 -8.07 -20.52 -20.69
C PRO A 699 -8.10 -22.01 -20.34
N VAL A 700 -8.79 -22.80 -21.16
CA VAL A 700 -8.80 -24.27 -21.05
C VAL A 700 -7.37 -24.80 -21.16
N ALA A 701 -7.00 -25.75 -20.28
CA ALA A 701 -5.68 -26.37 -20.26
C ALA A 701 -4.49 -25.39 -20.14
N SER A 702 -4.67 -24.24 -19.47
CA SER A 702 -3.63 -23.22 -19.25
C SER A 702 -2.78 -23.46 -17.99
N LEU A 703 -3.27 -24.25 -17.04
CA LEU A 703 -2.56 -24.59 -15.81
C LEU A 703 -1.97 -25.99 -15.89
N THR A 704 -0.79 -26.18 -15.30
CA THR A 704 -0.20 -27.52 -15.12
C THR A 704 -0.25 -27.98 -13.67
N ARG A 705 -0.26 -27.04 -12.72
CA ARG A 705 -0.35 -27.30 -11.27
C ARG A 705 -1.34 -26.36 -10.58
N ALA A 706 -1.97 -26.83 -9.52
CA ALA A 706 -2.74 -26.00 -8.60
C ALA A 706 -2.47 -26.41 -7.14
N VAL A 707 -2.18 -25.44 -6.27
CA VAL A 707 -2.01 -25.61 -4.82
C VAL A 707 -3.09 -24.80 -4.13
N ILE A 708 -4.12 -25.50 -3.65
CA ILE A 708 -5.33 -24.87 -3.10
C ILE A 708 -5.35 -24.91 -1.56
N MET A 709 -4.21 -25.25 -0.93
CA MET A 709 -4.04 -25.29 0.54
C MET A 709 -5.18 -26.05 1.23
N ASP A 710 -5.63 -25.58 2.39
CA ASP A 710 -6.72 -26.12 3.20
C ASP A 710 -8.07 -25.43 2.97
N HIS A 711 -8.18 -24.61 1.94
CA HIS A 711 -9.34 -23.74 1.79
C HIS A 711 -10.66 -24.52 1.59
N LEU A 712 -10.60 -25.75 1.06
CA LEU A 712 -11.78 -26.61 0.91
C LEU A 712 -12.36 -27.05 2.27
N ASP A 713 -11.58 -27.02 3.35
CA ASP A 713 -12.07 -27.27 4.71
C ASP A 713 -13.07 -26.18 5.18
N TRP A 714 -13.12 -25.04 4.49
CA TRP A 714 -13.99 -23.92 4.84
C TRP A 714 -15.44 -24.17 4.42
N PHE A 715 -15.66 -25.04 3.45
CA PHE A 715 -16.98 -25.36 2.91
C PHE A 715 -17.70 -26.40 3.75
N ALA A 716 -19.02 -26.32 3.75
CA ALA A 716 -19.87 -27.35 4.33
C ALA A 716 -19.91 -28.58 3.40
N PRO A 717 -19.97 -29.81 3.96
CA PRO A 717 -20.18 -31.02 3.16
C PRO A 717 -21.39 -30.89 2.23
N GLY A 718 -21.20 -31.22 0.95
CA GLY A 718 -22.23 -31.11 -0.09
C GLY A 718 -22.45 -29.69 -0.65
N SER A 719 -21.54 -28.74 -0.39
CA SER A 719 -21.57 -27.42 -1.03
C SER A 719 -21.36 -27.53 -2.54
N ALA A 720 -22.30 -26.97 -3.32
CA ALA A 720 -22.22 -26.87 -4.77
C ALA A 720 -21.06 -25.97 -5.26
N ASP A 721 -20.54 -25.10 -4.40
CA ASP A 721 -19.39 -24.25 -4.72
C ASP A 721 -18.13 -25.11 -4.91
N VAL A 722 -17.98 -26.18 -4.12
CA VAL A 722 -16.86 -27.13 -4.26
C VAL A 722 -16.98 -27.93 -5.56
N ASP A 723 -18.18 -28.39 -5.92
CA ASP A 723 -18.42 -29.05 -7.22
C ASP A 723 -18.06 -28.11 -8.39
N THR A 724 -18.46 -26.84 -8.30
CA THR A 724 -18.16 -25.83 -9.32
C THR A 724 -16.65 -25.56 -9.41
N GLU A 725 -15.97 -25.41 -8.27
CA GLU A 725 -14.54 -25.14 -8.25
C GLU A 725 -13.73 -26.31 -8.81
N VAL A 726 -14.06 -27.54 -8.41
CA VAL A 726 -13.39 -28.76 -8.90
C VAL A 726 -13.61 -28.93 -10.41
N ALA A 727 -14.80 -28.62 -10.92
CA ALA A 727 -15.07 -28.63 -12.36
C ALA A 727 -14.21 -27.58 -13.11
N GLU A 728 -14.09 -26.37 -12.58
CA GLU A 728 -13.24 -25.31 -13.16
C GLU A 728 -11.75 -25.65 -13.08
N LEU A 729 -11.28 -26.28 -11.99
CA LEU A 729 -9.94 -26.83 -11.88
C LEU A 729 -9.69 -27.88 -12.98
N TYR A 730 -10.63 -28.80 -13.18
CA TYR A 730 -10.53 -29.81 -14.22
C TYR A 730 -10.45 -29.19 -15.62
N ARG A 731 -11.23 -28.15 -15.90
CA ARG A 731 -11.22 -27.42 -17.18
C ARG A 731 -9.89 -26.68 -17.40
N ALA A 732 -9.42 -25.94 -16.40
CA ALA A 732 -8.23 -25.10 -16.51
C ALA A 732 -6.93 -25.92 -16.56
N LEU A 733 -6.90 -27.12 -15.97
CA LEU A 733 -5.71 -27.98 -15.98
C LEU A 733 -5.48 -28.69 -17.31
N SER A 734 -4.23 -28.75 -17.74
CA SER A 734 -3.78 -29.62 -18.84
C SER A 734 -3.91 -31.09 -18.48
N ARG A 735 -3.91 -31.97 -19.49
CA ARG A 735 -3.82 -33.43 -19.26
C ARG A 735 -2.54 -33.76 -18.50
N GLY A 736 -2.65 -34.62 -17.48
CA GLY A 736 -1.56 -34.88 -16.52
C GLY A 736 -1.33 -33.77 -15.50
N GLY A 737 -2.10 -32.68 -15.54
CA GLY A 737 -2.06 -31.61 -14.57
C GLY A 737 -2.50 -32.10 -13.18
N MET A 738 -2.00 -31.43 -12.14
CA MET A 738 -2.12 -31.90 -10.76
C MET A 738 -2.67 -30.81 -9.82
N VAL A 739 -3.59 -31.19 -8.93
CA VAL A 739 -4.08 -30.35 -7.82
C VAL A 739 -3.56 -30.91 -6.50
N PHE A 740 -3.12 -30.02 -5.61
CA PHE A 740 -2.61 -30.34 -4.28
C PHE A 740 -3.37 -29.56 -3.22
N TRP A 741 -3.73 -30.24 -2.14
CA TRP A 741 -4.38 -29.65 -0.98
C TRP A 741 -3.98 -30.36 0.30
N ARG A 742 -4.07 -29.64 1.42
CA ARG A 742 -3.92 -30.18 2.77
C ARG A 742 -5.26 -30.10 3.49
N SER A 743 -5.48 -30.93 4.49
CA SER A 743 -6.72 -30.87 5.28
C SER A 743 -6.46 -31.09 6.76
N ALA A 744 -7.27 -30.43 7.59
CA ALA A 744 -7.34 -30.72 9.01
C ALA A 744 -7.95 -32.11 9.31
N ALA A 745 -8.67 -32.71 8.36
CA ALA A 745 -9.12 -34.10 8.41
C ALA A 745 -8.12 -35.05 7.74
N LYS A 746 -8.10 -36.31 8.16
CA LYS A 746 -7.37 -37.39 7.49
C LYS A 746 -8.07 -37.76 6.19
N HIS A 747 -9.40 -37.83 6.20
CA HIS A 747 -10.21 -38.20 5.05
C HIS A 747 -11.28 -37.13 4.75
N PRO A 748 -10.91 -36.02 4.08
CA PRO A 748 -11.85 -34.96 3.78
C PRO A 748 -12.94 -35.42 2.78
N TRP A 749 -14.17 -34.98 3.02
CA TRP A 749 -15.37 -35.35 2.24
C TRP A 749 -15.27 -34.95 0.75
N TYR A 750 -14.55 -33.88 0.44
CA TYR A 750 -14.42 -33.37 -0.92
C TYR A 750 -13.48 -34.22 -1.79
N ASN A 751 -12.79 -35.22 -1.24
CA ASN A 751 -12.06 -36.21 -2.04
C ASN A 751 -12.98 -36.93 -3.04
N GLU A 752 -14.20 -37.27 -2.61
CA GLU A 752 -15.20 -37.90 -3.48
C GLU A 752 -15.60 -36.97 -4.65
N VAL A 753 -15.59 -35.65 -4.44
CA VAL A 753 -15.91 -34.67 -5.49
C VAL A 753 -14.85 -34.70 -6.59
N PHE A 754 -13.57 -34.76 -6.22
CA PHE A 754 -12.48 -34.89 -7.20
C PHE A 754 -12.56 -36.21 -7.98
N GLU A 755 -12.89 -37.32 -7.32
CA GLU A 755 -13.07 -38.62 -7.98
C GLU A 755 -14.25 -38.58 -8.97
N ARG A 756 -15.40 -38.03 -8.57
CA ARG A 756 -16.57 -37.84 -9.46
C ARG A 756 -16.26 -36.95 -10.65
N ALA A 757 -15.42 -35.94 -10.49
CA ALA A 757 -14.98 -35.04 -11.56
C ALA A 757 -13.95 -35.69 -12.50
N GLY A 758 -13.48 -36.91 -12.22
CA GLY A 758 -12.57 -37.68 -13.09
C GLY A 758 -11.09 -37.51 -12.76
N PHE A 759 -10.74 -37.05 -11.56
CA PHE A 759 -9.37 -37.06 -11.08
C PHE A 759 -8.99 -38.41 -10.46
N LYS A 760 -7.70 -38.76 -10.55
CA LYS A 760 -7.11 -39.87 -9.79
C LYS A 760 -6.43 -39.32 -8.53
N LEU A 761 -6.90 -39.72 -7.36
CA LEU A 761 -6.38 -39.24 -6.07
C LEU A 761 -5.23 -40.11 -5.55
N THR A 762 -4.35 -39.48 -4.76
CA THR A 762 -3.29 -40.15 -4.00
C THR A 762 -3.08 -39.39 -2.70
N ALA A 763 -3.14 -40.07 -1.56
CA ALA A 763 -2.70 -39.51 -0.29
C ALA A 763 -1.16 -39.51 -0.27
N LEU A 764 -0.56 -38.32 -0.18
CA LEU A 764 0.90 -38.14 -0.11
C LEU A 764 1.42 -38.23 1.32
N GLY A 765 0.60 -37.83 2.29
CA GLY A 765 0.91 -37.90 3.71
C GLY A 765 -0.36 -37.96 4.54
N MET A 766 -0.34 -38.75 5.61
CA MET A 766 -1.45 -38.87 6.55
C MET A 766 -0.93 -39.13 7.96
N ARG A 767 -1.51 -38.44 8.93
CA ARG A 767 -1.08 -38.54 10.33
C ARG A 767 -1.56 -39.84 10.97
N ALA A 768 -0.61 -40.62 11.50
CA ALA A 768 -0.90 -41.86 12.22
C ALA A 768 -1.04 -41.68 13.75
N GLY A 769 -0.54 -40.57 14.32
CA GLY A 769 -0.57 -40.27 15.76
C GLY A 769 0.48 -39.20 16.13
N PRO A 770 0.85 -39.08 17.42
CA PRO A 770 1.78 -38.06 17.92
C PRO A 770 3.27 -38.43 17.79
N GLU A 771 3.60 -39.53 17.11
CA GLU A 771 4.97 -40.07 17.05
C GLU A 771 5.77 -39.55 15.85
N LYS A 772 5.10 -39.23 14.74
CA LYS A 772 5.76 -38.87 13.49
C LYS A 772 5.03 -37.73 12.78
N ALA A 773 5.79 -36.70 12.42
CA ALA A 773 5.30 -35.59 11.60
C ALA A 773 5.24 -35.98 10.11
N ILE A 774 4.29 -35.40 9.38
CA ILE A 774 4.18 -35.58 7.92
C ILE A 774 5.10 -34.62 7.14
N ASP A 775 5.44 -33.47 7.74
CA ASP A 775 6.37 -32.46 7.24
C ASP A 775 6.92 -31.61 8.42
N ARG A 776 7.73 -30.59 8.16
CA ARG A 776 8.34 -29.75 9.21
C ARG A 776 7.34 -28.93 10.03
N VAL A 777 6.10 -28.79 9.55
CA VAL A 777 5.07 -27.95 10.16
C VAL A 777 4.00 -28.78 10.85
N ASN A 778 3.65 -29.93 10.29
CA ASN A 778 2.70 -30.91 10.80
C ASN A 778 1.34 -30.30 11.22
N MET A 779 0.94 -29.17 10.65
CA MET A 779 -0.30 -28.47 11.03
C MET A 779 -1.53 -29.27 10.60
N TYR A 780 -1.46 -29.89 9.43
CA TYR A 780 -2.55 -30.61 8.79
C TYR A 780 -2.50 -32.11 9.08
N ALA A 781 -3.65 -32.78 9.01
CA ALA A 781 -3.77 -34.21 9.27
C ALA A 781 -3.51 -35.04 8.01
N SER A 782 -3.73 -34.47 6.82
CA SER A 782 -3.45 -35.12 5.55
C SER A 782 -2.96 -34.15 4.45
N PHE A 783 -2.27 -34.72 3.46
CA PHE A 783 -1.81 -34.06 2.25
C PHE A 783 -2.14 -34.92 1.03
N TRP A 784 -2.79 -34.34 0.03
CA TRP A 784 -3.39 -35.05 -1.09
C TRP A 784 -2.95 -34.48 -2.44
N ARG A 785 -2.98 -35.35 -3.44
CA ARG A 785 -2.79 -35.02 -4.86
C ARG A 785 -3.91 -35.61 -5.69
N ALA A 786 -4.50 -34.81 -6.58
CA ALA A 786 -5.37 -35.25 -7.66
C ALA A 786 -4.68 -35.05 -9.01
N VAL A 787 -4.68 -36.08 -9.86
CA VAL A 787 -4.12 -36.02 -11.22
C VAL A 787 -5.23 -36.09 -12.25
N LYS A 788 -5.23 -35.17 -13.22
CA LYS A 788 -6.13 -35.21 -14.37
C LYS A 788 -5.64 -36.26 -15.37
N VAL A 789 -6.36 -37.37 -15.47
CA VAL A 789 -5.99 -38.51 -16.35
C VAL A 789 -6.50 -38.32 -17.79
N GLY A 790 -7.65 -37.65 -17.92
CA GLY A 790 -8.40 -37.39 -19.17
C GLY A 790 -7.82 -36.28 -20.02
#